data_AF-A0A6H1TX30-F1
#
_entry.id   AF-A0A6H1TX30-F1
#
_cell.length_a   1.000
_cell.length_b   1.000
_cell.length_c   1.000
_cell.angle_alpha   90.00
_cell.angle_beta   90.00
_cell.angle_gamma   90.00
#
_symmetry.space_group_name_H-M   'P 1'
#
loop_
_entity.id
_entity.type
_entity.pdbx_description
1 polymer ?
#
loop_
_entity_poly.entity_id
_entity_poly.type
_entity_poly.pdbx_seq_one_letter_code
_entity_poly.pdbx_strand_id
1 'polypeptide(L)'
;MNVERRSDQSWCDAKVKGKSDPSHSCGDSSGGSSTHCTSAEVACEYDGSEREVAQLREQLARTSAQLEQYRNYYEQLPGFYFSLTSEAIVEQVSAFAARQLGYSRDRLQGQPFVNLLNGPQEVRAFRQWWTGADWQHHSDTEQIHGREVTLQCADGSPLFLRLSIRTVPPLPPGDLRGSRTFPHPANEPERVLFVGEEIGDLKQALKNLEQQRQFGTQLLEATDVLVRNFVSTVLDTANSLVVVLDREARIMSCNLACEKTTGYRFEQMSNRRVAELFLIPEEVEAFHTVLVQLSSGNGPNHHENRWLTRDGELRTIAWSNTAIFEEDSDRVKYIICTGIDITERRQAEQALRQSEERLRTQYKHIPIPTLTWQCVGDEFFLIDYNDAALAMTGGCVARSLGKTARCMYADCRELVEELKRCFRERRTIKSERFYRFCATAEPKHFAIVYVFVAPDMVMVHTEDITERKQLMGALQRQARRERLVGVIQGRIRHSLDLDRILATTAKEVRRFLQVQRVAIYRVSPPLAEGGSRDLTFVVESRTSAVPSLRDESLDWRWFDPEPQCAGDGLPVCAIADLETADLPSAAIARLHALGIRAHLQVPIWIRERSGVAPDSDRPPERGDRLGLWGWLWVDRCSAPGPWEASDIDFVEQIAGELAIAIQQALLYRQLQLANQELEHLATLDALTGLANRRHFDAYLNREWQRLAAAGVPLSLILCDIDYFKAYNDTYGHLAGDRTLREVADALRSTLREGELGARYGGEEFALILPHTGAEEAMSVAQTLRSRIHALAIAHKASSLGQIVTLSLGVATRVPSANLSPASLIAAADDALYRAKALGRDRAIFHHSIGPPPGHCP
;
A
#
# COMPACT_ATOMS: atom_id res chain seq x y z
N MET A 1 -0.06 23.64 -16.57
CA MET A 1 -0.50 23.90 -17.95
C MET A 1 -1.88 23.27 -18.05
N ASN A 2 -2.99 24.01 -18.10
CA ASN A 2 -3.37 25.12 -19.00
C ASN A 2 -3.49 24.60 -20.44
N VAL A 3 -4.55 24.86 -21.21
CA VAL A 3 -5.78 25.67 -20.99
C VAL A 3 -6.84 25.11 -21.96
N GLU A 4 -8.04 24.70 -21.52
CA GLU A 4 -9.30 25.47 -21.43
C GLU A 4 -10.11 25.64 -22.75
N ARG A 5 -11.36 25.14 -22.73
CA ARG A 5 -12.61 25.63 -23.40
C ARG A 5 -12.89 25.52 -24.92
N ARG A 6 -14.21 25.27 -25.17
CA ARG A 6 -15.08 25.57 -26.35
C ARG A 6 -14.76 24.81 -27.66
N SER A 7 -15.69 24.29 -28.47
CA SER A 7 -17.16 24.32 -28.68
C SER A 7 -17.59 24.94 -30.03
N ASP A 8 -18.62 24.32 -30.61
CA ASP A 8 -19.56 24.83 -31.65
C ASP A 8 -19.10 25.02 -33.12
N GLN A 9 -19.59 24.09 -33.95
CA GLN A 9 -20.36 24.31 -35.20
C GLN A 9 -19.80 25.09 -36.42
N SER A 10 -20.36 24.74 -37.60
CA SER A 10 -20.21 25.32 -38.95
C SER A 10 -18.82 25.15 -39.62
N TRP A 11 -18.68 24.60 -40.84
CA TRP A 11 -19.27 24.86 -42.18
C TRP A 11 -18.65 26.04 -42.96
N CYS A 12 -17.77 25.69 -43.91
CA CYS A 12 -17.27 26.46 -45.07
C CYS A 12 -16.52 25.45 -45.99
N ASP A 13 -16.43 25.57 -47.32
CA ASP A 13 -17.17 26.33 -48.36
C ASP A 13 -16.72 25.79 -49.77
N ALA A 14 -17.10 26.45 -50.88
CA ALA A 14 -16.58 26.35 -52.27
C ALA A 14 -17.21 25.27 -53.19
N LYS A 15 -17.99 25.63 -54.24
CA LYS A 15 -17.65 26.15 -55.62
C LYS A 15 -17.27 25.00 -56.61
N VAL A 16 -17.60 24.99 -57.93
CA VAL A 16 -17.84 26.02 -58.98
C VAL A 16 -18.85 25.52 -60.07
N LYS A 17 -19.72 26.40 -60.62
CA LYS A 17 -20.46 26.47 -61.93
C LYS A 17 -20.82 25.18 -62.74
N GLY A 18 -21.94 25.11 -63.48
CA GLY A 18 -23.08 26.03 -63.68
C GLY A 18 -23.57 26.17 -65.14
N LYS A 19 -24.79 26.75 -65.30
CA LYS A 19 -25.57 27.01 -66.56
C LYS A 19 -26.28 25.79 -67.19
N SER A 20 -27.44 25.92 -67.84
CA SER A 20 -28.27 27.13 -68.14
C SER A 20 -29.78 26.90 -68.00
N ASP A 21 -30.40 27.82 -67.27
CA ASP A 21 -31.83 28.21 -67.30
C ASP A 21 -32.17 28.91 -68.66
N PRO A 22 -33.43 29.23 -69.03
CA PRO A 22 -34.14 30.33 -68.36
C PRO A 22 -35.68 30.25 -68.24
N SER A 23 -36.19 30.80 -67.12
CA SER A 23 -37.34 31.73 -67.01
C SER A 23 -38.78 31.17 -67.20
N HIS A 24 -39.85 31.74 -66.63
CA HIS A 24 -40.14 32.72 -65.56
C HIS A 24 -41.69 32.73 -65.37
N SER A 25 -42.36 33.29 -64.35
CA SER A 25 -42.03 33.78 -63.00
C SER A 25 -43.35 34.19 -62.31
N CYS A 26 -43.50 33.98 -60.98
CA CYS A 26 -44.62 34.47 -60.16
C CYS A 26 -46.02 33.90 -60.55
N GLY A 27 -47.07 34.00 -59.74
CA GLY A 27 -47.18 34.41 -58.34
C GLY A 27 -48.65 34.41 -57.87
N ASP A 28 -48.86 34.18 -56.56
CA ASP A 28 -50.06 34.45 -55.73
C ASP A 28 -51.50 34.01 -56.12
N SER A 29 -52.21 33.51 -55.10
CA SER A 29 -53.67 33.61 -54.78
C SER A 29 -54.81 32.91 -55.58
N SER A 30 -55.48 31.95 -54.88
CA SER A 30 -56.96 31.72 -54.73
C SER A 30 -57.96 31.43 -55.90
N GLY A 31 -58.44 30.15 -56.02
CA GLY A 31 -59.89 29.72 -55.98
C GLY A 31 -60.83 29.55 -57.24
N GLY A 32 -61.53 28.39 -57.40
CA GLY A 32 -62.98 28.28 -57.83
C GLY A 32 -63.54 27.57 -59.15
N SER A 33 -64.06 26.30 -59.06
CA SER A 33 -65.35 25.64 -59.56
C SER A 33 -66.06 25.62 -61.00
N SER A 34 -66.63 24.43 -61.44
CA SER A 34 -68.04 24.07 -62.00
C SER A 34 -68.50 23.74 -63.53
N THR A 35 -69.57 22.89 -63.83
CA THR A 35 -70.35 22.61 -65.16
C THR A 35 -71.59 21.55 -65.21
N HIS A 36 -72.34 21.28 -66.37
CA HIS A 36 -73.66 20.49 -66.63
C HIS A 36 -73.80 19.66 -68.02
N CYS A 37 -74.82 18.94 -68.67
CA CYS A 37 -76.33 18.59 -68.81
C CYS A 37 -76.62 17.09 -69.36
N THR A 38 -77.68 16.44 -70.01
CA THR A 38 -79.08 16.52 -70.72
C THR A 38 -79.78 15.05 -70.82
N SER A 39 -80.81 14.44 -71.53
CA SER A 39 -81.99 14.48 -72.56
C SER A 39 -82.82 13.07 -72.56
N ALA A 40 -83.82 12.44 -73.31
CA ALA A 40 -84.90 12.46 -74.42
C ALA A 40 -85.74 11.05 -74.44
N GLU A 41 -86.73 10.47 -75.23
CA GLU A 41 -87.98 10.62 -76.14
C GLU A 41 -88.54 9.17 -76.65
N VAL A 42 -89.66 8.69 -77.33
CA VAL A 42 -91.14 8.91 -77.78
C VAL A 42 -91.85 7.61 -78.47
N ALA A 43 -93.23 7.38 -78.63
CA ALA A 43 -93.95 6.17 -79.30
C ALA A 43 -95.52 6.22 -79.72
N CYS A 44 -96.20 5.16 -80.32
CA CYS A 44 -97.60 5.08 -81.01
C CYS A 44 -98.53 3.74 -80.96
N GLU A 45 -99.70 3.62 -81.72
CA GLU A 45 -100.93 2.66 -81.69
C GLU A 45 -101.27 1.76 -82.98
N TYR A 46 -102.40 1.02 -83.37
CA TYR A 46 -103.87 0.67 -83.04
C TYR A 46 -104.34 -0.79 -83.60
N ASP A 47 -105.53 -1.40 -83.97
CA ASP A 47 -107.02 -1.20 -84.34
C ASP A 47 -107.91 -2.58 -84.45
N GLY A 48 -109.28 -2.63 -84.66
CA GLY A 48 -110.20 -3.81 -85.03
C GLY A 48 -111.71 -3.86 -84.46
N SER A 49 -112.79 -4.70 -84.74
CA SER A 49 -113.30 -5.78 -85.70
C SER A 49 -114.89 -6.13 -85.56
N GLU A 50 -115.56 -7.17 -86.21
CA GLU A 50 -117.09 -7.40 -86.25
C GLU A 50 -117.68 -8.85 -86.69
N ARG A 51 -119.02 -9.20 -86.51
CA ARG A 51 -120.02 -10.06 -87.34
C ARG A 51 -121.10 -11.10 -86.74
N GLU A 52 -121.76 -11.99 -87.56
CA GLU A 52 -122.93 -12.99 -87.45
C GLU A 52 -124.02 -13.01 -86.32
N VAL A 53 -124.34 -11.87 -85.72
CA VAL A 53 -124.98 -11.72 -84.39
C VAL A 53 -126.18 -12.62 -83.95
N ALA A 54 -127.18 -12.98 -84.76
CA ALA A 54 -128.46 -13.51 -84.21
C ALA A 54 -128.39 -14.95 -83.65
N GLN A 55 -127.93 -15.92 -84.46
CA GLN A 55 -127.69 -17.29 -83.96
C GLN A 55 -126.51 -17.32 -83.00
N LEU A 56 -125.48 -16.48 -83.25
CA LEU A 56 -124.38 -16.28 -82.31
C LEU A 56 -124.90 -15.87 -80.92
N ARG A 57 -125.91 -15.01 -80.79
CA ARG A 57 -126.42 -14.60 -79.45
C ARG A 57 -127.01 -15.75 -78.63
N GLU A 58 -127.80 -16.64 -79.21
CA GLU A 58 -128.35 -17.77 -78.43
C GLU A 58 -127.28 -18.82 -78.12
N GLN A 59 -126.37 -19.07 -79.08
CA GLN A 59 -125.23 -19.97 -78.88
C GLN A 59 -124.29 -19.42 -77.79
N LEU A 60 -123.91 -18.14 -77.88
CA LEU A 60 -123.10 -17.41 -76.90
C LEU A 60 -123.77 -17.38 -75.51
N ALA A 61 -125.10 -17.22 -75.42
CA ALA A 61 -125.80 -17.26 -74.14
C ALA A 61 -125.68 -18.63 -73.44
N ARG A 62 -125.80 -19.72 -74.20
CA ARG A 62 -125.62 -21.09 -73.68
C ARG A 62 -124.16 -21.36 -73.30
N THR A 63 -123.20 -21.01 -74.15
CA THR A 63 -121.77 -21.13 -73.86
C THR A 63 -121.36 -20.28 -72.66
N SER A 64 -121.89 -19.06 -72.51
CA SER A 64 -121.60 -18.16 -71.40
C SER A 64 -122.06 -18.74 -70.06
N ALA A 65 -123.28 -19.27 -69.98
CA ALA A 65 -123.78 -19.92 -68.76
C ALA A 65 -122.93 -21.14 -68.36
N GLN A 66 -122.45 -21.90 -69.35
CA GLN A 66 -121.58 -23.06 -69.13
C GLN A 66 -120.17 -22.62 -68.68
N LEU A 67 -119.62 -21.53 -69.24
CA LEU A 67 -118.34 -20.94 -68.84
C LEU A 67 -118.37 -20.33 -67.43
N GLU A 68 -119.47 -19.70 -67.01
CA GLU A 68 -119.64 -19.23 -65.63
C GLU A 68 -119.64 -20.39 -64.63
N GLN A 69 -120.27 -21.52 -64.99
CA GLN A 69 -120.28 -22.71 -64.15
C GLN A 69 -118.87 -23.32 -64.00
N TYR A 70 -118.06 -23.32 -65.06
CA TYR A 70 -116.63 -23.69 -64.99
C TYR A 70 -115.79 -22.69 -64.17
N ARG A 71 -116.01 -21.37 -64.31
CA ARG A 71 -115.28 -20.34 -63.55
C ARG A 71 -115.50 -20.50 -62.04
N ASN A 72 -116.73 -20.73 -61.60
CA ASN A 72 -117.05 -20.92 -60.19
C ASN A 72 -116.40 -22.17 -59.56
N TYR A 73 -116.13 -23.23 -60.34
CA TYR A 73 -115.47 -24.43 -59.85
C TYR A 73 -114.01 -24.17 -59.46
N TYR A 74 -113.26 -23.43 -60.29
CA TYR A 74 -111.86 -23.09 -60.03
C TYR A 74 -111.65 -22.13 -58.85
N GLU A 75 -112.68 -21.40 -58.43
CA GLU A 75 -112.60 -20.46 -57.31
C GLU A 75 -112.52 -21.14 -55.93
N GLN A 76 -112.99 -22.40 -55.83
CA GLN A 76 -113.07 -23.13 -54.57
C GLN A 76 -111.88 -24.08 -54.32
N LEU A 77 -110.93 -24.20 -55.26
CA LEU A 77 -109.78 -25.10 -55.13
C LEU A 77 -108.71 -24.59 -54.14
N PRO A 78 -108.39 -25.34 -53.06
CA PRO A 78 -107.36 -24.95 -52.10
C PRO A 78 -105.97 -25.36 -52.60
N GLY A 79 -105.15 -24.39 -53.00
CA GLY A 79 -103.77 -24.61 -53.44
C GLY A 79 -103.33 -23.63 -54.54
N PHE A 80 -102.06 -23.71 -54.95
CA PHE A 80 -101.53 -22.88 -56.03
C PHE A 80 -101.96 -23.43 -57.40
N TYR A 81 -103.10 -22.94 -57.92
CA TYR A 81 -103.59 -23.30 -59.25
C TYR A 81 -103.60 -22.10 -60.19
N PHE A 82 -103.07 -22.32 -61.40
CA PHE A 82 -103.10 -21.36 -62.51
C PHE A 82 -103.49 -22.11 -63.78
N SER A 83 -104.40 -21.56 -64.58
CA SER A 83 -104.64 -22.05 -65.94
C SER A 83 -104.04 -21.05 -66.93
N LEU A 84 -103.23 -21.55 -67.87
CA LEU A 84 -102.52 -20.73 -68.85
C LEU A 84 -102.96 -21.06 -70.28
N THR A 85 -102.86 -20.07 -71.16
CA THR A 85 -102.82 -20.28 -72.62
C THR A 85 -101.53 -21.00 -73.03
N SER A 86 -101.46 -21.45 -74.29
CA SER A 86 -100.24 -21.98 -74.91
C SER A 86 -99.06 -20.99 -74.88
N GLU A 87 -99.34 -19.70 -74.93
CA GLU A 87 -98.35 -18.60 -74.82
C GLU A 87 -97.94 -18.30 -73.36
N ALA A 88 -98.33 -19.13 -72.40
CA ALA A 88 -98.14 -18.96 -70.96
C ALA A 88 -98.77 -17.69 -70.37
N ILE A 89 -99.87 -17.19 -70.95
CA ILE A 89 -100.68 -16.09 -70.41
C ILE A 89 -101.70 -16.66 -69.42
N VAL A 90 -101.84 -16.07 -68.23
CA VAL A 90 -102.76 -16.54 -67.19
C VAL A 90 -104.22 -16.28 -67.61
N GLU A 91 -104.97 -17.33 -67.92
CA GLU A 91 -106.43 -17.24 -68.10
C GLU A 91 -107.14 -17.18 -66.75
N GLN A 92 -106.73 -18.03 -65.79
CA GLN A 92 -107.36 -18.14 -64.47
C GLN A 92 -106.33 -18.43 -63.38
N VAL A 93 -106.64 -18.01 -62.15
CA VAL A 93 -105.83 -18.24 -60.95
C VAL A 93 -106.75 -18.45 -59.74
N SER A 94 -106.40 -19.40 -58.86
CA SER A 94 -107.18 -19.69 -57.66
C SER A 94 -107.18 -18.52 -56.67
N ALA A 95 -108.25 -18.41 -55.87
CA ALA A 95 -108.32 -17.44 -54.79
C ALA A 95 -107.29 -17.70 -53.67
N PHE A 96 -106.67 -18.87 -53.62
CA PHE A 96 -105.54 -19.14 -52.73
C PHE A 96 -104.23 -18.59 -53.31
N ALA A 97 -103.89 -18.93 -54.55
CA ALA A 97 -102.67 -18.49 -55.23
C ALA A 97 -102.55 -16.96 -55.30
N ALA A 98 -103.63 -16.28 -55.69
CA ALA A 98 -103.66 -14.82 -55.78
C ALA A 98 -103.42 -14.14 -54.42
N ARG A 99 -104.00 -14.68 -53.33
CA ARG A 99 -103.79 -14.16 -51.97
C ARG A 99 -102.36 -14.36 -51.48
N GLN A 100 -101.77 -15.54 -51.68
CA GLN A 100 -100.40 -15.81 -51.24
C GLN A 100 -99.35 -14.99 -52.01
N LEU A 101 -99.58 -14.72 -53.30
CA LEU A 101 -98.73 -13.82 -54.08
C LEU A 101 -99.01 -12.32 -53.83
N GLY A 102 -100.06 -11.96 -53.10
CA GLY A 102 -100.41 -10.57 -52.80
C GLY A 102 -101.01 -9.76 -53.97
N TYR A 103 -101.47 -10.40 -55.04
CA TYR A 103 -102.06 -9.73 -56.22
C TYR A 103 -103.57 -9.96 -56.33
N SER A 104 -104.32 -8.99 -56.86
CA SER A 104 -105.72 -9.20 -57.26
C SER A 104 -105.81 -10.12 -58.48
N ARG A 105 -106.88 -10.94 -58.56
CA ARG A 105 -107.08 -11.89 -59.67
C ARG A 105 -107.13 -11.18 -61.03
N ASP A 106 -107.85 -10.06 -61.09
CA ASP A 106 -108.00 -9.24 -62.31
C ASP A 106 -106.67 -8.63 -62.81
N ARG A 107 -105.68 -8.47 -61.91
CA ARG A 107 -104.32 -8.01 -62.26
C ARG A 107 -103.44 -9.15 -62.77
N LEU A 108 -103.71 -10.40 -62.37
CA LEU A 108 -102.99 -11.57 -62.84
C LEU A 108 -103.55 -12.12 -64.16
N GLN A 109 -104.87 -12.08 -64.34
CA GLN A 109 -105.52 -12.56 -65.56
C GLN A 109 -105.13 -11.69 -66.77
N GLY A 110 -104.83 -12.32 -67.89
CA GLY A 110 -104.30 -11.67 -69.10
C GLY A 110 -102.81 -11.30 -69.04
N GLN A 111 -102.09 -11.58 -67.94
CA GLN A 111 -100.64 -11.35 -67.86
C GLN A 111 -99.83 -12.62 -68.20
N PRO A 112 -98.66 -12.50 -68.87
CA PRO A 112 -97.71 -13.59 -68.99
C PRO A 112 -97.25 -14.11 -67.62
N PHE A 113 -97.37 -15.41 -67.36
CA PHE A 113 -96.97 -16.04 -66.09
C PHE A 113 -95.49 -15.80 -65.75
N VAL A 114 -94.64 -15.63 -66.77
CA VAL A 114 -93.22 -15.30 -66.60
C VAL A 114 -92.98 -13.98 -65.84
N ASN A 115 -93.96 -13.07 -65.77
CA ASN A 115 -93.87 -11.84 -64.99
C ASN A 115 -93.91 -12.08 -63.47
N LEU A 116 -94.27 -13.29 -63.03
CA LEU A 116 -94.26 -13.71 -61.62
C LEU A 116 -92.94 -14.40 -61.20
N LEU A 117 -92.04 -14.70 -62.13
CA LEU A 117 -90.77 -15.40 -61.82
C LEU A 117 -89.70 -14.43 -61.30
N ASN A 118 -88.90 -14.88 -60.34
CA ASN A 118 -87.88 -14.06 -59.68
C ASN A 118 -86.64 -13.80 -60.56
N GLY A 119 -86.81 -12.99 -61.61
CA GLY A 119 -85.73 -12.42 -62.41
C GLY A 119 -85.29 -13.20 -63.66
N PRO A 120 -84.36 -12.63 -64.45
CA PRO A 120 -84.13 -13.02 -65.85
C PRO A 120 -83.33 -14.32 -66.06
N GLN A 121 -82.88 -14.99 -64.99
CA GLN A 121 -82.39 -16.37 -65.07
C GLN A 121 -83.57 -17.35 -64.94
N GLU A 122 -84.41 -17.16 -63.92
CA GLU A 122 -85.60 -17.96 -63.64
C GLU A 122 -86.58 -17.91 -64.84
N VAL A 123 -86.81 -16.72 -65.42
CA VAL A 123 -87.59 -16.53 -66.67
C VAL A 123 -87.04 -17.33 -67.84
N ARG A 124 -85.71 -17.34 -68.07
CA ARG A 124 -85.10 -18.10 -69.16
C ARG A 124 -85.24 -19.61 -68.95
N ALA A 125 -84.99 -20.07 -67.72
CA ALA A 125 -85.02 -21.48 -67.38
C ALA A 125 -86.47 -22.04 -67.37
N PHE A 126 -87.46 -21.26 -66.96
CA PHE A 126 -88.87 -21.58 -67.15
C PHE A 126 -89.25 -21.63 -68.62
N ARG A 127 -88.90 -20.61 -69.42
CA ARG A 127 -89.21 -20.58 -70.87
C ARG A 127 -88.68 -21.80 -71.60
N GLN A 128 -87.41 -22.18 -71.37
CA GLN A 128 -86.80 -23.38 -71.96
C GLN A 128 -87.56 -24.67 -71.63
N TRP A 129 -88.08 -24.79 -70.41
CA TRP A 129 -88.88 -25.94 -69.98
C TRP A 129 -90.31 -25.89 -70.51
N TRP A 130 -90.93 -24.71 -70.60
CA TRP A 130 -92.27 -24.54 -71.19
C TRP A 130 -92.29 -24.86 -72.69
N THR A 131 -91.25 -24.44 -73.44
CA THR A 131 -91.09 -24.77 -74.87
C THR A 131 -90.54 -26.17 -75.13
N GLY A 132 -90.02 -26.85 -74.10
CA GLY A 132 -89.40 -28.17 -74.20
C GLY A 132 -90.19 -29.30 -73.53
N ALA A 133 -91.40 -29.00 -73.04
CA ALA A 133 -92.33 -29.99 -72.50
C ALA A 133 -93.41 -30.29 -73.55
N ASP A 134 -93.51 -31.54 -73.99
CA ASP A 134 -94.40 -32.01 -75.08
C ASP A 134 -95.90 -32.06 -74.71
N TRP A 135 -96.36 -31.17 -73.81
CA TRP A 135 -97.72 -31.18 -73.27
C TRP A 135 -98.82 -30.99 -74.33
N GLN A 136 -98.48 -30.53 -75.54
CA GLN A 136 -99.39 -30.38 -76.69
C GLN A 136 -99.71 -31.70 -77.42
N HIS A 137 -99.10 -32.82 -77.02
CA HIS A 137 -99.32 -34.14 -77.64
C HIS A 137 -99.72 -35.24 -76.64
N HIS A 138 -99.96 -34.91 -75.38
CA HIS A 138 -100.35 -35.87 -74.33
C HIS A 138 -101.86 -35.86 -74.05
N SER A 139 -102.60 -36.64 -74.84
CA SER A 139 -103.99 -37.01 -74.53
C SER A 139 -104.06 -37.92 -73.29
N ASP A 140 -104.92 -37.58 -72.35
CA ASP A 140 -105.36 -38.37 -71.18
C ASP A 140 -104.30 -38.83 -70.16
N THR A 141 -104.32 -38.18 -68.99
CA THR A 141 -104.07 -38.71 -67.62
C THR A 141 -102.65 -38.80 -67.04
N GLU A 142 -101.55 -38.51 -67.75
CA GLU A 142 -100.21 -38.46 -67.11
C GLU A 142 -99.84 -37.07 -66.53
N GLN A 143 -99.22 -37.05 -65.34
CA GLN A 143 -98.75 -35.82 -64.67
C GLN A 143 -97.31 -35.48 -65.11
N ILE A 144 -97.17 -34.43 -65.92
CA ILE A 144 -95.89 -34.02 -66.51
C ILE A 144 -94.98 -33.37 -65.44
N HIS A 145 -93.67 -33.64 -65.57
CA HIS A 145 -92.65 -33.50 -64.51
C HIS A 145 -92.65 -32.16 -63.76
N GLY A 146 -92.57 -32.25 -62.42
CA GLY A 146 -92.55 -31.08 -61.54
C GLY A 146 -91.23 -30.29 -61.61
N ARG A 147 -91.33 -28.96 -61.79
CA ARG A 147 -90.20 -28.02 -61.84
C ARG A 147 -90.20 -27.07 -60.64
N GLU A 148 -89.05 -26.91 -59.99
CA GLU A 148 -88.86 -25.84 -59.01
C GLU A 148 -88.68 -24.47 -59.68
N VAL A 149 -89.38 -23.47 -59.16
CA VAL A 149 -89.25 -22.05 -59.51
C VAL A 149 -89.40 -21.19 -58.26
N THR A 150 -88.72 -20.05 -58.25
CA THR A 150 -89.00 -18.95 -57.33
C THR A 150 -89.97 -17.97 -57.98
N LEU A 151 -91.14 -17.77 -57.37
CA LEU A 151 -92.04 -16.67 -57.71
C LEU A 151 -91.69 -15.43 -56.88
N GLN A 152 -92.08 -14.25 -57.35
CA GLN A 152 -91.95 -12.98 -56.62
C GLN A 152 -93.34 -12.44 -56.23
N CYS A 153 -93.58 -12.36 -54.92
CA CYS A 153 -94.79 -11.80 -54.34
C CYS A 153 -94.85 -10.27 -54.49
N ALA A 154 -96.03 -9.69 -54.32
CA ALA A 154 -96.29 -8.26 -54.48
C ALA A 154 -95.55 -7.35 -53.48
N ASP A 155 -95.07 -7.90 -52.36
CA ASP A 155 -94.20 -7.25 -51.37
C ASP A 155 -92.70 -7.34 -51.72
N GLY A 156 -92.36 -8.04 -52.82
CA GLY A 156 -91.00 -8.30 -53.28
C GLY A 156 -90.39 -9.59 -52.72
N SER A 157 -91.08 -10.33 -51.84
CA SER A 157 -90.54 -11.56 -51.23
C SER A 157 -90.47 -12.74 -52.22
N PRO A 158 -89.47 -13.63 -52.09
CA PRO A 158 -89.33 -14.83 -52.92
C PRO A 158 -90.13 -16.01 -52.35
N LEU A 159 -91.05 -16.55 -53.14
CA LEU A 159 -91.85 -17.73 -52.81
C LEU A 159 -91.37 -18.95 -53.61
N PHE A 160 -90.85 -19.98 -52.93
CA PHE A 160 -90.28 -21.16 -53.60
C PHE A 160 -91.35 -22.23 -53.82
N LEU A 161 -91.75 -22.45 -55.08
CA LEU A 161 -92.74 -23.46 -55.47
C LEU A 161 -92.15 -24.55 -56.37
N ARG A 162 -92.66 -25.77 -56.26
CA ARG A 162 -92.52 -26.83 -57.26
C ARG A 162 -93.83 -26.93 -58.05
N LEU A 163 -93.79 -26.53 -59.32
CA LEU A 163 -94.92 -26.52 -60.26
C LEU A 163 -95.02 -27.83 -61.03
N SER A 164 -96.20 -28.44 -61.11
CA SER A 164 -96.52 -29.59 -61.98
C SER A 164 -97.62 -29.23 -62.97
N ILE A 165 -97.63 -29.88 -64.14
CA ILE A 165 -98.64 -29.69 -65.21
C ILE A 165 -99.66 -30.84 -65.19
N ARG A 166 -100.95 -30.53 -65.42
CA ARG A 166 -102.03 -31.49 -65.67
C ARG A 166 -102.98 -30.99 -66.76
N THR A 167 -103.46 -31.91 -67.60
CA THR A 167 -104.55 -31.71 -68.56
C THR A 167 -105.90 -32.11 -67.93
N VAL A 168 -107.02 -31.61 -68.47
CA VAL A 168 -108.38 -31.88 -67.95
C VAL A 168 -109.33 -32.21 -69.12
N PRO A 169 -109.93 -33.41 -69.18
CA PRO A 169 -110.84 -33.79 -70.26
C PRO A 169 -112.24 -33.14 -70.08
N PRO A 170 -113.00 -32.94 -71.18
CA PRO A 170 -114.35 -32.39 -71.11
C PRO A 170 -115.35 -33.39 -70.48
N LEU A 171 -116.24 -32.87 -69.63
CA LEU A 171 -117.30 -33.66 -68.99
C LEU A 171 -118.41 -34.05 -69.99
N PRO A 172 -118.97 -35.27 -69.93
CA PRO A 172 -120.02 -35.71 -70.84
C PRO A 172 -121.36 -35.01 -70.57
N PRO A 173 -122.21 -34.81 -71.60
CA PRO A 173 -123.51 -34.16 -71.45
C PRO A 173 -124.51 -35.02 -70.66
N GLY A 174 -125.26 -34.37 -69.77
CA GLY A 174 -126.37 -34.98 -69.03
C GLY A 174 -127.57 -35.31 -69.94
N ASP A 175 -128.31 -36.35 -69.56
CA ASP A 175 -129.43 -36.95 -70.29
C ASP A 175 -130.59 -35.96 -70.54
N LEU A 176 -131.06 -35.85 -71.79
CA LEU A 176 -132.46 -35.57 -72.15
C LEU A 176 -132.75 -35.84 -73.64
N ARG A 177 -134.00 -36.21 -73.95
CA ARG A 177 -134.43 -36.80 -75.25
C ARG A 177 -134.87 -35.73 -76.26
N GLY A 178 -134.39 -35.74 -77.51
CA GLY A 178 -134.83 -34.70 -78.48
C GLY A 178 -134.31 -34.73 -79.94
N SER A 179 -134.16 -35.90 -80.57
CA SER A 179 -133.89 -36.12 -82.02
C SER A 179 -133.80 -34.91 -82.98
N ARG A 180 -132.58 -34.43 -83.27
CA ARG A 180 -131.89 -34.62 -84.57
C ARG A 180 -130.45 -34.09 -84.56
N THR A 181 -129.56 -34.81 -85.23
CA THR A 181 -128.12 -34.53 -85.34
C THR A 181 -127.80 -33.42 -86.34
N PHE A 182 -126.96 -32.44 -85.98
CA PHE A 182 -126.01 -31.72 -86.85
C PHE A 182 -124.91 -31.06 -85.96
N PRO A 183 -123.77 -30.57 -86.50
CA PRO A 183 -122.48 -30.93 -85.93
C PRO A 183 -121.90 -29.97 -84.90
N HIS A 184 -121.00 -30.51 -84.08
CA HIS A 184 -120.08 -29.77 -83.22
C HIS A 184 -119.02 -29.05 -84.08
N PRO A 185 -118.71 -27.76 -83.85
CA PRO A 185 -117.47 -27.17 -84.36
C PRO A 185 -116.27 -27.82 -83.66
N ALA A 186 -115.27 -28.24 -84.43
CA ALA A 186 -113.98 -28.67 -83.92
C ALA A 186 -112.97 -27.54 -84.14
N ASN A 187 -112.64 -26.81 -83.06
CA ASN A 187 -111.44 -25.99 -82.81
C ASN A 187 -111.71 -25.00 -81.66
N GLU A 188 -111.75 -25.48 -80.42
CA GLU A 188 -111.34 -24.68 -79.25
C GLU A 188 -109.99 -25.24 -78.77
N PRO A 189 -108.99 -24.39 -78.46
CA PRO A 189 -107.66 -24.86 -78.07
C PRO A 189 -107.65 -25.45 -76.65
N GLU A 190 -106.79 -26.44 -76.44
CA GLU A 190 -106.66 -27.16 -75.17
C GLU A 190 -106.16 -26.24 -74.04
N ARG A 191 -106.79 -26.34 -72.86
CA ARG A 191 -106.43 -25.56 -71.67
C ARG A 191 -105.55 -26.38 -70.71
N VAL A 192 -104.47 -25.76 -70.24
CA VAL A 192 -103.50 -26.39 -69.32
C VAL A 192 -103.72 -25.89 -67.89
N LEU A 193 -103.56 -26.76 -66.89
CA LEU A 193 -103.65 -26.42 -65.47
C LEU A 193 -102.33 -26.74 -64.74
N PHE A 194 -101.85 -25.76 -63.97
CA PHE A 194 -100.72 -25.89 -63.05
C PHE A 194 -101.18 -26.24 -61.64
N VAL A 195 -100.34 -26.99 -60.91
CA VAL A 195 -100.44 -27.19 -59.46
C VAL A 195 -99.09 -26.91 -58.82
N GLY A 196 -99.03 -26.04 -57.81
CA GLY A 196 -97.80 -25.68 -57.09
C GLY A 196 -97.79 -26.14 -55.63
N GLU A 197 -96.65 -26.66 -55.18
CA GLU A 197 -96.35 -27.04 -53.79
C GLU A 197 -95.18 -26.20 -53.24
N GLU A 198 -95.23 -25.75 -51.99
CA GLU A 198 -94.23 -24.83 -51.41
C GLU A 198 -93.08 -25.57 -50.71
N ILE A 199 -91.84 -25.09 -50.88
CA ILE A 199 -90.61 -25.80 -50.46
C ILE A 199 -89.59 -24.93 -49.69
N GLY A 200 -90.02 -23.81 -49.10
CA GLY A 200 -89.13 -22.82 -48.46
C GLY A 200 -88.25 -23.38 -47.33
N ASP A 201 -88.86 -23.97 -46.30
CA ASP A 201 -88.17 -24.40 -45.06
C ASP A 201 -87.03 -25.39 -45.32
N LEU A 202 -87.21 -26.28 -46.30
CA LEU A 202 -86.26 -27.36 -46.60
C LEU A 202 -84.90 -26.81 -47.08
N LYS A 203 -84.90 -25.68 -47.81
CA LYS A 203 -83.67 -25.01 -48.29
C LYS A 203 -82.93 -24.28 -47.17
N GLN A 204 -83.65 -23.78 -46.17
CA GLN A 204 -83.04 -23.09 -45.02
C GLN A 204 -82.34 -24.07 -44.07
N ALA A 205 -82.91 -25.26 -43.86
CA ALA A 205 -82.33 -26.29 -42.98
C ALA A 205 -80.97 -26.80 -43.49
N LEU A 206 -80.84 -27.05 -44.80
CA LEU A 206 -79.62 -27.60 -45.42
C LEU A 206 -78.41 -26.69 -45.20
N LYS A 207 -78.58 -25.37 -45.37
CA LYS A 207 -77.52 -24.37 -45.30
C LYS A 207 -76.86 -24.25 -43.92
N ASN A 208 -77.63 -24.51 -42.85
CA ASN A 208 -77.12 -24.45 -41.48
C ASN A 208 -76.17 -25.63 -41.16
N LEU A 209 -76.44 -26.83 -41.71
CA LEU A 209 -75.63 -28.02 -41.49
C LEU A 209 -74.23 -27.91 -42.12
N GLU A 210 -74.13 -27.29 -43.30
CA GLU A 210 -72.85 -27.10 -43.99
C GLU A 210 -71.90 -26.18 -43.19
N GLN A 211 -72.43 -25.09 -42.62
CA GLN A 211 -71.66 -24.15 -41.80
C GLN A 211 -71.14 -24.79 -40.50
N GLN A 212 -71.97 -25.58 -39.80
CA GLN A 212 -71.52 -26.31 -38.61
C GLN A 212 -70.36 -27.27 -38.92
N ARG A 213 -70.40 -27.95 -40.07
CA ARG A 213 -69.35 -28.92 -40.44
C ARG A 213 -68.00 -28.24 -40.71
N GLN A 214 -67.98 -27.06 -41.35
CA GLN A 214 -66.73 -26.34 -41.63
C GLN A 214 -66.06 -25.81 -40.35
N PHE A 215 -66.85 -25.27 -39.41
CA PHE A 215 -66.32 -24.70 -38.16
C PHE A 215 -65.63 -25.75 -37.28
N GLY A 216 -66.19 -26.96 -37.20
CA GLY A 216 -65.64 -28.05 -36.38
C GLY A 216 -64.25 -28.52 -36.82
N THR A 217 -63.97 -28.56 -38.14
CA THR A 217 -62.65 -28.98 -38.65
C THR A 217 -61.55 -27.98 -38.32
N GLN A 218 -61.80 -26.67 -38.50
CA GLN A 218 -60.82 -25.62 -38.26
C GLN A 218 -60.41 -25.52 -36.78
N LEU A 219 -61.33 -25.81 -35.85
CA LEU A 219 -61.06 -25.76 -34.42
C LEU A 219 -60.03 -26.82 -33.98
N LEU A 220 -60.15 -28.04 -34.52
CA LEU A 220 -59.26 -29.17 -34.18
C LEU A 220 -57.81 -28.91 -34.61
N GLU A 221 -57.60 -28.50 -35.86
CA GLU A 221 -56.25 -28.19 -36.40
C GLU A 221 -55.58 -27.07 -35.61
N ALA A 222 -56.33 -26.01 -35.26
CA ALA A 222 -55.82 -24.91 -34.45
C ALA A 222 -55.39 -25.37 -33.04
N THR A 223 -56.17 -26.26 -32.39
CA THR A 223 -55.83 -26.75 -31.05
C THR A 223 -54.57 -27.61 -31.01
N ASP A 224 -54.37 -28.53 -31.97
CA ASP A 224 -53.22 -29.45 -31.93
C ASP A 224 -51.89 -28.72 -32.22
N VAL A 225 -51.90 -27.72 -33.10
CA VAL A 225 -50.75 -26.82 -33.33
C VAL A 225 -50.44 -25.98 -32.07
N LEU A 226 -51.46 -25.43 -31.41
CA LEU A 226 -51.29 -24.62 -30.21
C LEU A 226 -50.68 -25.41 -29.05
N VAL A 227 -51.14 -26.65 -28.82
CA VAL A 227 -50.62 -27.52 -27.76
C VAL A 227 -49.16 -27.89 -28.00
N ARG A 228 -48.79 -28.28 -29.23
CA ARG A 228 -47.39 -28.61 -29.57
C ARG A 228 -46.45 -27.41 -29.37
N ASN A 229 -46.86 -26.23 -29.84
CA ASN A 229 -46.09 -25.00 -29.68
C ASN A 229 -45.93 -24.59 -28.20
N PHE A 230 -46.98 -24.75 -27.39
CA PHE A 230 -46.93 -24.48 -25.95
C PHE A 230 -45.95 -25.42 -25.24
N VAL A 231 -46.02 -26.73 -25.51
CA VAL A 231 -45.12 -27.73 -24.89
C VAL A 231 -43.66 -27.46 -25.25
N SER A 232 -43.33 -27.18 -26.52
CA SER A 232 -41.94 -26.83 -26.88
C SER A 232 -41.48 -25.57 -26.15
N THR A 233 -42.30 -24.51 -26.15
CA THR A 233 -41.95 -23.22 -25.52
C THR A 233 -41.72 -23.37 -24.01
N VAL A 234 -42.52 -24.18 -23.32
CA VAL A 234 -42.34 -24.46 -21.88
C VAL A 234 -41.04 -25.24 -21.62
N LEU A 235 -40.68 -26.19 -22.48
CA LEU A 235 -39.42 -26.93 -22.35
C LEU A 235 -38.20 -26.04 -22.65
N ASP A 236 -38.27 -25.19 -23.68
CA ASP A 236 -37.18 -24.30 -24.09
C ASP A 236 -36.97 -23.08 -23.18
N THR A 237 -37.97 -22.72 -22.37
CA THR A 237 -37.85 -21.71 -21.30
C THR A 237 -37.35 -22.27 -19.96
N ALA A 238 -37.24 -23.60 -19.83
CA ALA A 238 -36.63 -24.21 -18.64
C ALA A 238 -35.10 -24.06 -18.68
N ASN A 239 -34.53 -23.43 -17.65
CA ASN A 239 -33.07 -23.31 -17.49
C ASN A 239 -32.37 -24.64 -17.12
N SER A 240 -33.13 -25.66 -16.72
CA SER A 240 -32.62 -27.03 -16.55
C SER A 240 -32.52 -27.73 -17.91
N LEU A 241 -31.51 -28.58 -18.09
CA LEU A 241 -31.44 -29.49 -19.23
C LEU A 241 -32.63 -30.44 -19.16
N VAL A 242 -33.37 -30.59 -20.25
CA VAL A 242 -34.37 -31.65 -20.43
C VAL A 242 -33.99 -32.46 -21.65
N VAL A 243 -33.84 -33.77 -21.49
CA VAL A 243 -33.46 -34.69 -22.55
C VAL A 243 -34.39 -35.90 -22.50
N VAL A 244 -35.05 -36.21 -23.62
CA VAL A 244 -35.89 -37.39 -23.78
C VAL A 244 -35.08 -38.44 -24.54
N LEU A 245 -34.97 -39.63 -23.95
CA LEU A 245 -34.24 -40.77 -24.51
C LEU A 245 -35.18 -41.90 -24.92
N ASP A 246 -34.76 -42.73 -25.87
CA ASP A 246 -35.32 -44.06 -26.05
C ASP A 246 -34.74 -45.08 -25.04
N ARG A 247 -35.28 -46.30 -25.05
CA ARG A 247 -34.80 -47.44 -24.25
C ARG A 247 -33.35 -47.89 -24.58
N GLU A 248 -32.80 -47.49 -25.72
CA GLU A 248 -31.41 -47.72 -26.14
C GLU A 248 -30.48 -46.54 -25.79
N ALA A 249 -30.98 -45.58 -25.00
CA ALA A 249 -30.34 -44.33 -24.55
C ALA A 249 -29.94 -43.37 -25.69
N ARG A 250 -30.67 -43.40 -26.80
CA ARG A 250 -30.56 -42.45 -27.92
C ARG A 250 -31.37 -41.18 -27.63
N ILE A 251 -30.84 -40.03 -28.02
CA ILE A 251 -31.49 -38.73 -27.79
C ILE A 251 -32.64 -38.56 -28.80
N MET A 252 -33.87 -38.55 -28.31
CA MET A 252 -35.10 -38.38 -29.10
C MET A 252 -35.61 -36.94 -29.14
N SER A 253 -35.33 -36.16 -28.08
CA SER A 253 -35.59 -34.73 -28.00
C SER A 253 -34.70 -34.11 -26.92
N CYS A 254 -34.37 -32.83 -27.03
CA CYS A 254 -33.80 -32.05 -25.93
C CYS A 254 -34.19 -30.58 -26.03
N ASN A 255 -34.22 -29.87 -24.91
CA ASN A 255 -34.51 -28.43 -24.90
C ASN A 255 -33.28 -27.55 -25.20
N LEU A 256 -33.53 -26.27 -25.43
CA LEU A 256 -32.51 -25.24 -25.68
C LEU A 256 -31.45 -25.13 -24.57
N ALA A 257 -31.74 -25.49 -23.32
CA ALA A 257 -30.74 -25.55 -22.25
C ALA A 257 -29.70 -26.66 -22.51
N CYS A 258 -30.13 -27.83 -22.98
CA CYS A 258 -29.22 -28.91 -23.37
C CYS A 258 -28.29 -28.51 -24.54
N GLU A 259 -28.79 -27.78 -25.54
CA GLU A 259 -27.92 -27.25 -26.61
C GLU A 259 -26.86 -26.30 -26.05
N LYS A 260 -27.26 -25.36 -25.18
CA LYS A 260 -26.37 -24.35 -24.58
C LYS A 260 -25.27 -24.96 -23.71
N THR A 261 -25.62 -25.94 -22.85
CA THR A 261 -24.65 -26.57 -21.94
C THR A 261 -23.71 -27.53 -22.66
N THR A 262 -24.13 -28.17 -23.75
CA THR A 262 -23.30 -29.16 -24.46
C THR A 262 -22.50 -28.61 -25.63
N GLY A 263 -22.91 -27.47 -26.22
CA GLY A 263 -22.30 -26.90 -27.44
C GLY A 263 -22.71 -27.59 -28.75
N TYR A 264 -23.60 -28.59 -28.68
CA TYR A 264 -24.17 -29.26 -29.85
C TYR A 264 -25.57 -28.71 -30.18
N ARG A 265 -25.95 -28.77 -31.46
CA ARG A 265 -27.35 -28.58 -31.88
C ARG A 265 -28.11 -29.91 -31.84
N PHE A 266 -29.43 -29.86 -31.64
CA PHE A 266 -30.27 -31.06 -31.57
C PHE A 266 -30.15 -31.94 -32.82
N GLU A 267 -30.02 -31.34 -34.02
CA GLU A 267 -29.74 -32.06 -35.27
C GLU A 267 -28.47 -32.94 -35.22
N GLN A 268 -27.48 -32.57 -34.40
CA GLN A 268 -26.21 -33.29 -34.19
C GLN A 268 -26.27 -34.31 -33.06
N MET A 269 -27.28 -34.20 -32.18
CA MET A 269 -27.53 -35.06 -31.02
C MET A 269 -28.57 -36.15 -31.31
N SER A 270 -29.56 -35.85 -32.15
CA SER A 270 -30.71 -36.70 -32.45
C SER A 270 -30.30 -38.10 -32.91
N ASN A 271 -30.97 -39.13 -32.37
CA ASN A 271 -30.75 -40.55 -32.62
C ASN A 271 -29.35 -41.09 -32.23
N ARG A 272 -28.45 -40.26 -31.68
CA ARG A 272 -27.16 -40.68 -31.12
C ARG A 272 -27.28 -41.01 -29.63
N ARG A 273 -26.41 -41.88 -29.12
CA ARG A 273 -26.41 -42.29 -27.71
C ARG A 273 -25.70 -41.31 -26.80
N VAL A 274 -26.28 -41.05 -25.63
CA VAL A 274 -25.69 -40.18 -24.59
C VAL A 274 -24.27 -40.61 -24.20
N ALA A 275 -24.04 -41.92 -24.06
CA ALA A 275 -22.74 -42.48 -23.70
C ALA A 275 -21.66 -42.34 -24.79
N GLU A 276 -22.05 -42.11 -26.05
CA GLU A 276 -21.13 -41.89 -27.19
C GLU A 276 -20.91 -40.40 -27.49
N LEU A 277 -21.61 -39.52 -26.77
CA LEU A 277 -21.66 -38.07 -27.01
C LEU A 277 -21.07 -37.27 -25.86
N PHE A 278 -21.47 -37.58 -24.62
CA PHE A 278 -21.16 -36.75 -23.45
C PHE A 278 -20.41 -37.50 -22.35
N LEU A 279 -20.49 -38.83 -22.25
CA LEU A 279 -19.84 -39.53 -21.15
C LEU A 279 -18.38 -39.85 -21.47
N ILE A 280 -17.49 -39.52 -20.53
CA ILE A 280 -16.13 -40.06 -20.49
C ILE A 280 -16.16 -41.53 -20.05
N PRO A 281 -15.19 -42.38 -20.44
CA PRO A 281 -15.25 -43.83 -20.26
C PRO A 281 -15.55 -44.28 -18.82
N GLU A 282 -15.05 -43.55 -17.83
CA GLU A 282 -15.21 -43.83 -16.40
C GLU A 282 -16.66 -43.67 -15.90
N GLU A 283 -17.49 -42.87 -16.58
CA GLU A 283 -18.88 -42.58 -16.19
C GLU A 283 -19.89 -43.53 -16.87
N VAL A 284 -19.45 -44.28 -17.90
CA VAL A 284 -20.33 -45.11 -18.76
C VAL A 284 -20.93 -46.30 -17.99
N GLU A 285 -20.17 -46.98 -17.15
CA GLU A 285 -20.65 -48.13 -16.36
C GLU A 285 -21.69 -47.71 -15.30
N ALA A 286 -21.46 -46.56 -14.64
CA ALA A 286 -22.40 -45.96 -13.70
C ALA A 286 -23.71 -45.58 -14.41
N PHE A 287 -23.63 -44.96 -15.60
CA PHE A 287 -24.80 -44.60 -16.40
C PHE A 287 -25.58 -45.84 -16.90
N HIS A 288 -24.90 -46.91 -17.30
CA HIS A 288 -25.58 -48.17 -17.63
C HIS A 288 -26.34 -48.75 -16.44
N THR A 289 -25.78 -48.66 -15.22
CA THR A 289 -26.46 -49.10 -14.00
C THR A 289 -27.75 -48.29 -13.75
N VAL A 290 -27.70 -46.97 -13.93
CA VAL A 290 -28.86 -46.07 -13.83
C VAL A 290 -29.94 -46.42 -14.86
N LEU A 291 -29.57 -46.68 -16.12
CA LEU A 291 -30.50 -47.09 -17.18
C LEU A 291 -31.20 -48.41 -16.87
N VAL A 292 -30.48 -49.41 -16.34
CA VAL A 292 -31.05 -50.71 -15.96
C VAL A 292 -32.04 -50.56 -14.80
N GLN A 293 -31.73 -49.74 -13.80
CA GLN A 293 -32.65 -49.44 -12.69
C GLN A 293 -33.94 -48.78 -13.17
N LEU A 294 -33.85 -47.76 -14.04
CA LEU A 294 -35.00 -47.09 -14.65
C LEU A 294 -35.84 -48.04 -15.53
N SER A 295 -35.17 -48.97 -16.23
CA SER A 295 -35.82 -50.01 -17.03
C SER A 295 -36.53 -51.09 -16.19
N SER A 296 -36.32 -51.10 -14.87
CA SER A 296 -36.88 -52.08 -13.92
C SER A 296 -37.98 -51.48 -13.03
N GLY A 297 -38.56 -50.33 -13.40
CA GLY A 297 -39.65 -49.69 -12.65
C GLY A 297 -39.27 -49.02 -11.33
N ASN A 298 -37.98 -49.00 -10.95
CA ASN A 298 -37.50 -48.53 -9.64
C ASN A 298 -37.41 -46.99 -9.53
N GLY A 299 -38.56 -46.32 -9.69
CA GLY A 299 -38.78 -44.92 -9.30
C GLY A 299 -37.99 -43.86 -10.08
N PRO A 300 -38.05 -42.59 -9.64
CA PRO A 300 -37.19 -41.53 -10.15
C PRO A 300 -35.76 -41.74 -9.64
N ASN A 301 -34.79 -41.79 -10.54
CA ASN A 301 -33.39 -42.01 -10.19
C ASN A 301 -32.62 -40.68 -10.14
N HIS A 302 -31.87 -40.47 -9.07
CA HIS A 302 -31.05 -39.28 -8.83
C HIS A 302 -29.57 -39.63 -8.83
N HIS A 303 -28.81 -39.10 -9.78
CA HIS A 303 -27.37 -39.32 -9.89
C HIS A 303 -26.65 -38.06 -10.38
N GLU A 304 -25.39 -37.89 -10.00
CA GLU A 304 -24.48 -36.92 -10.61
C GLU A 304 -23.60 -37.66 -11.63
N ASN A 305 -23.35 -37.07 -12.80
CA ASN A 305 -22.30 -37.54 -13.71
C ASN A 305 -21.63 -36.38 -14.45
N ARG A 306 -20.48 -36.65 -15.07
CA ARG A 306 -19.70 -35.65 -15.83
C ARG A 306 -19.95 -35.78 -17.32
N TRP A 307 -20.41 -34.68 -17.92
CA TRP A 307 -20.65 -34.54 -19.35
C TRP A 307 -19.51 -33.74 -20.00
N LEU A 308 -18.91 -34.30 -21.03
CA LEU A 308 -17.97 -33.65 -21.93
C LEU A 308 -18.76 -32.84 -22.97
N THR A 309 -18.44 -31.55 -23.08
CA THR A 309 -19.01 -30.65 -24.09
C THR A 309 -18.27 -30.78 -25.41
N ARG A 310 -18.86 -30.23 -26.48
CA ARG A 310 -18.26 -30.19 -27.82
C ARG A 310 -16.86 -29.60 -27.86
N ASP A 311 -16.60 -28.60 -27.01
CA ASP A 311 -15.34 -27.85 -26.96
C ASP A 311 -14.33 -28.46 -25.97
N GLY A 312 -14.66 -29.62 -25.37
CA GLY A 312 -13.78 -30.39 -24.50
C GLY A 312 -13.85 -30.04 -23.01
N GLU A 313 -14.72 -29.12 -22.60
CA GLU A 313 -14.96 -28.86 -21.17
C GLU A 313 -15.74 -30.00 -20.52
N LEU A 314 -15.43 -30.31 -19.25
CA LEU A 314 -16.22 -31.22 -18.41
C LEU A 314 -17.20 -30.43 -17.54
N ARG A 315 -18.49 -30.75 -17.65
CA ARG A 315 -19.57 -30.20 -16.83
C ARG A 315 -20.15 -31.28 -15.92
N THR A 316 -20.26 -31.01 -14.62
CA THR A 316 -20.91 -31.91 -13.66
C THR A 316 -22.39 -31.61 -13.63
N ILE A 317 -23.21 -32.55 -14.10
CA ILE A 317 -24.67 -32.39 -14.15
C ILE A 317 -25.32 -33.29 -13.08
N ALA A 318 -26.18 -32.70 -12.25
CA ALA A 318 -27.03 -33.42 -11.31
C ALA A 318 -28.36 -33.77 -12.00
N TRP A 319 -28.69 -35.05 -12.07
CA TRP A 319 -29.84 -35.57 -12.81
C TRP A 319 -31.00 -36.03 -11.91
N SER A 320 -32.19 -35.96 -12.47
CA SER A 320 -33.41 -36.62 -12.01
C SER A 320 -34.09 -37.25 -13.23
N ASN A 321 -34.11 -38.57 -13.27
CA ASN A 321 -34.57 -39.35 -14.42
C ASN A 321 -35.85 -40.13 -14.10
N THR A 322 -36.82 -40.13 -15.03
CA THR A 322 -38.09 -40.85 -14.91
C THR A 322 -38.38 -41.64 -16.19
N ALA A 323 -38.73 -42.92 -16.07
CA ALA A 323 -39.18 -43.74 -17.19
C ALA A 323 -40.70 -43.61 -17.45
N ILE A 324 -41.10 -43.61 -18.72
CA ILE A 324 -42.48 -43.67 -19.20
C ILE A 324 -42.64 -44.98 -19.96
N PHE A 325 -43.71 -45.72 -19.66
CA PHE A 325 -43.97 -47.07 -20.18
C PHE A 325 -44.98 -47.04 -21.34
N GLU A 326 -45.06 -48.12 -22.11
CA GLU A 326 -46.12 -48.34 -23.10
C GLU A 326 -47.42 -48.79 -22.39
N GLU A 327 -48.58 -48.39 -22.94
CA GLU A 327 -49.88 -48.80 -22.37
C GLU A 327 -50.02 -50.33 -22.39
N ASP A 328 -50.56 -50.89 -21.30
CA ASP A 328 -50.68 -52.33 -21.03
C ASP A 328 -49.38 -53.17 -21.13
N SER A 329 -48.19 -52.58 -20.95
CA SER A 329 -46.95 -53.37 -20.80
C SER A 329 -45.87 -52.72 -19.92
N ASP A 330 -45.07 -53.56 -19.26
CA ASP A 330 -43.96 -53.16 -18.38
C ASP A 330 -42.70 -52.75 -19.18
N ARG A 331 -42.90 -52.14 -20.36
CA ARG A 331 -41.86 -51.80 -21.35
C ARG A 331 -41.67 -50.30 -21.45
N VAL A 332 -40.44 -49.83 -21.21
CA VAL A 332 -40.10 -48.40 -21.34
C VAL A 332 -40.26 -47.93 -22.78
N LYS A 333 -41.09 -46.90 -22.95
CA LYS A 333 -41.35 -46.15 -24.19
C LYS A 333 -40.34 -45.02 -24.35
N TYR A 334 -40.14 -44.23 -23.29
CA TYR A 334 -39.19 -43.12 -23.23
C TYR A 334 -38.62 -42.95 -21.81
N ILE A 335 -37.42 -42.38 -21.69
CA ILE A 335 -36.85 -41.92 -20.42
C ILE A 335 -36.73 -40.40 -20.49
N ILE A 336 -37.31 -39.67 -19.54
CA ILE A 336 -37.14 -38.22 -19.41
C ILE A 336 -36.05 -37.97 -18.36
N CYS A 337 -34.94 -37.39 -18.80
CA CYS A 337 -33.83 -36.97 -17.96
C CYS A 337 -33.90 -35.45 -17.76
N THR A 338 -33.95 -35.00 -16.51
CA THR A 338 -33.89 -33.57 -16.16
C THR A 338 -32.61 -33.28 -15.39
N GLY A 339 -31.85 -32.26 -15.79
CA GLY A 339 -30.48 -32.03 -15.33
C GLY A 339 -30.18 -30.58 -14.97
N ILE A 340 -29.34 -30.36 -13.96
CA ILE A 340 -28.85 -29.04 -13.55
C ILE A 340 -27.32 -29.06 -13.57
N ASP A 341 -26.70 -28.12 -14.29
CA ASP A 341 -25.24 -27.90 -14.23
C ASP A 341 -24.87 -27.36 -12.83
N ILE A 342 -24.05 -28.12 -12.10
CA ILE A 342 -23.55 -27.77 -10.77
C ILE A 342 -22.03 -27.54 -10.76
N THR A 343 -21.41 -27.40 -11.92
CA THR A 343 -19.94 -27.31 -12.10
C THR A 343 -19.33 -26.16 -11.30
N GLU A 344 -19.85 -24.94 -11.45
CA GLU A 344 -19.35 -23.75 -10.73
C GLU A 344 -19.47 -23.93 -9.20
N ARG A 345 -20.59 -24.49 -8.74
CA ARG A 345 -20.83 -24.78 -7.32
C ARG A 345 -19.83 -25.81 -6.79
N ARG A 346 -19.60 -26.91 -7.51
CA ARG A 346 -18.62 -27.95 -7.12
C ARG A 346 -17.20 -27.39 -7.09
N GLN A 347 -16.82 -26.57 -8.06
CA GLN A 347 -15.53 -25.88 -8.09
C GLN A 347 -15.37 -24.91 -6.90
N ALA A 348 -16.41 -24.14 -6.55
CA ALA A 348 -16.40 -23.25 -5.39
C ALA A 348 -16.31 -24.02 -4.05
N GLU A 349 -17.08 -25.10 -3.88
CA GLU A 349 -17.02 -26.00 -2.72
C GLU A 349 -15.61 -26.61 -2.55
N GLN A 350 -14.96 -27.01 -3.65
CA GLN A 350 -13.61 -27.57 -3.63
C GLN A 350 -12.53 -26.51 -3.38
N ALA A 351 -12.62 -25.34 -4.00
CA ALA A 351 -11.68 -24.24 -3.81
C ALA A 351 -11.72 -23.69 -2.37
N LEU A 352 -12.90 -23.64 -1.74
CA LEU A 352 -13.05 -23.29 -0.33
C LEU A 352 -12.30 -24.29 0.55
N ARG A 353 -12.54 -25.59 0.39
CA ARG A 353 -11.85 -26.65 1.17
C ARG A 353 -10.32 -26.58 1.02
N GLN A 354 -9.83 -26.40 -0.20
CA GLN A 354 -8.39 -26.25 -0.45
C GLN A 354 -7.80 -24.98 0.20
N SER A 355 -8.58 -23.89 0.27
CA SER A 355 -8.20 -22.67 0.99
C SER A 355 -8.17 -22.89 2.50
N GLU A 356 -9.17 -23.56 3.07
CA GLU A 356 -9.24 -23.90 4.50
C GLU A 356 -8.10 -24.83 4.93
N GLU A 357 -7.85 -25.91 4.17
CA GLU A 357 -6.73 -26.84 4.42
C GLU A 357 -5.37 -26.13 4.34
N ARG A 358 -5.19 -25.25 3.35
CA ARG A 358 -3.98 -24.42 3.21
C ARG A 358 -3.80 -23.49 4.40
N LEU A 359 -4.83 -22.73 4.79
CA LEU A 359 -4.77 -21.80 5.92
C LEU A 359 -4.51 -22.52 7.24
N ARG A 360 -5.16 -23.68 7.46
CA ARG A 360 -4.95 -24.52 8.65
C ARG A 360 -3.52 -25.06 8.73
N THR A 361 -2.96 -25.50 7.60
CA THR A 361 -1.57 -25.98 7.49
C THR A 361 -0.57 -24.84 7.73
N GLN A 362 -0.83 -23.67 7.15
CA GLN A 362 -0.02 -22.46 7.40
C GLN A 362 -0.04 -22.08 8.89
N TYR A 363 -1.22 -21.98 9.52
CA TYR A 363 -1.37 -21.62 10.93
C TYR A 363 -0.60 -22.56 11.87
N LYS A 364 -0.74 -23.88 11.69
CA LYS A 364 -0.07 -24.88 12.52
C LYS A 364 1.45 -24.71 12.53
N HIS A 365 2.04 -24.50 11.35
CA HIS A 365 3.49 -24.44 11.17
C HIS A 365 4.08 -23.02 11.27
N ILE A 366 3.31 -22.02 11.72
CA ILE A 366 3.87 -20.71 12.10
C ILE A 366 4.87 -20.92 13.26
N PRO A 367 6.15 -20.52 13.13
CA PRO A 367 7.18 -20.74 14.16
C PRO A 367 7.04 -19.84 15.39
N ILE A 368 5.99 -19.02 15.46
CA ILE A 368 5.66 -18.15 16.59
C ILE A 368 4.57 -18.83 17.44
N PRO A 369 4.83 -19.12 18.73
CA PRO A 369 3.83 -19.70 19.63
C PRO A 369 2.52 -18.90 19.64
N THR A 370 1.44 -19.53 19.19
CA THR A 370 0.13 -18.90 19.02
C THR A 370 -0.99 -19.69 19.70
N LEU A 371 -1.82 -18.99 20.46
CA LEU A 371 -3.01 -19.50 21.15
C LEU A 371 -4.25 -18.76 20.64
N THR A 372 -5.31 -19.48 20.29
CA THR A 372 -6.55 -18.89 19.77
C THR A 372 -7.67 -19.04 20.80
N TRP A 373 -8.22 -17.92 21.25
CA TRP A 373 -9.23 -17.83 22.30
C TRP A 373 -10.57 -17.36 21.72
N GLN A 374 -11.66 -18.04 22.06
CA GLN A 374 -13.02 -17.61 21.73
C GLN A 374 -13.67 -16.93 22.94
N CYS A 375 -14.27 -15.76 22.72
CA CYS A 375 -15.01 -15.03 23.75
C CYS A 375 -16.46 -15.50 23.80
N VAL A 376 -16.89 -16.02 24.95
CA VAL A 376 -18.28 -16.45 25.18
C VAL A 376 -18.79 -15.75 26.45
N GLY A 377 -19.63 -14.72 26.24
CA GLY A 377 -20.06 -13.83 27.32
C GLY A 377 -18.94 -12.87 27.73
N ASP A 378 -18.34 -13.10 28.89
CA ASP A 378 -17.19 -12.34 29.43
C ASP A 378 -15.99 -13.27 29.78
N GLU A 379 -16.05 -14.55 29.38
CA GLU A 379 -14.98 -15.53 29.54
C GLU A 379 -14.34 -15.88 28.18
N PHE A 380 -13.05 -16.21 28.21
CA PHE A 380 -12.26 -16.55 27.03
C PHE A 380 -11.82 -18.01 27.09
N PHE A 381 -12.27 -18.83 26.15
CA PHE A 381 -11.99 -20.27 26.10
C PHE A 381 -10.91 -20.59 25.07
N LEU A 382 -9.92 -21.42 25.41
CA LEU A 382 -8.88 -21.83 24.46
C LEU A 382 -9.47 -22.83 23.45
N ILE A 383 -9.59 -22.43 22.18
CA ILE A 383 -10.20 -23.27 21.13
C ILE A 383 -9.19 -23.89 20.15
N ASP A 384 -8.01 -23.29 19.98
CA ASP A 384 -6.95 -23.86 19.14
C ASP A 384 -5.55 -23.35 19.55
N TYR A 385 -4.51 -24.05 19.14
CA TYR A 385 -3.10 -23.68 19.34
C TYR A 385 -2.23 -24.25 18.20
N ASN A 386 -1.12 -23.59 17.87
CA ASN A 386 -0.21 -24.07 16.82
C ASN A 386 0.94 -24.94 17.37
N ASP A 387 1.72 -25.55 16.46
CA ASP A 387 2.78 -26.49 16.83
C ASP A 387 3.87 -25.81 17.69
N ALA A 388 4.15 -24.54 17.41
CA ALA A 388 5.09 -23.72 18.19
C ALA A 388 4.60 -23.47 19.63
N ALA A 389 3.29 -23.29 19.87
CA ALA A 389 2.71 -23.19 21.21
C ALA A 389 2.75 -24.53 21.96
N LEU A 390 2.55 -25.64 21.25
CA LEU A 390 2.69 -26.98 21.83
C LEU A 390 4.13 -27.24 22.28
N ALA A 391 5.11 -26.89 21.44
CA ALA A 391 6.53 -26.99 21.76
C ALA A 391 6.94 -26.08 22.92
N MET A 392 6.62 -24.77 22.84
CA MET A 392 6.97 -23.79 23.88
C MET A 392 6.41 -24.18 25.26
N THR A 393 5.19 -24.72 25.33
CA THR A 393 4.55 -25.12 26.60
C THR A 393 4.92 -26.53 27.06
N GLY A 394 5.86 -27.22 26.41
CA GLY A 394 6.23 -28.61 26.76
C GLY A 394 5.03 -29.57 26.71
N GLY A 395 4.14 -29.40 25.73
CA GLY A 395 2.89 -30.15 25.61
C GLY A 395 1.77 -29.71 26.55
N CYS A 396 2.00 -28.79 27.50
CA CYS A 396 1.01 -28.48 28.53
C CYS A 396 -0.26 -27.79 28.00
N VAL A 397 -0.17 -27.01 26.91
CA VAL A 397 -1.32 -26.36 26.28
C VAL A 397 -2.42 -27.34 25.86
N ALA A 398 -2.07 -28.56 25.43
CA ALA A 398 -3.03 -29.58 25.01
C ALA A 398 -4.00 -29.97 26.14
N ARG A 399 -3.53 -29.90 27.40
CA ARG A 399 -4.34 -30.16 28.61
C ARG A 399 -5.18 -28.95 29.05
N SER A 400 -5.17 -27.86 28.28
CA SER A 400 -5.89 -26.61 28.55
C SER A 400 -6.90 -26.23 27.45
N LEU A 401 -7.01 -27.02 26.38
CA LEU A 401 -8.07 -26.87 25.38
C LEU A 401 -9.44 -26.92 26.05
N GLY A 402 -10.34 -26.00 25.68
CA GLY A 402 -11.66 -25.85 26.30
C GLY A 402 -11.67 -25.24 27.71
N LYS A 403 -10.52 -24.87 28.30
CA LYS A 403 -10.46 -24.14 29.58
C LYS A 403 -10.45 -22.63 29.38
N THR A 404 -10.85 -21.89 30.42
CA THR A 404 -10.85 -20.43 30.39
C THR A 404 -9.46 -19.83 30.62
N ALA A 405 -9.20 -18.66 30.04
CA ALA A 405 -7.98 -17.88 30.27
C ALA A 405 -7.76 -17.58 31.76
N ARG A 406 -8.84 -17.36 32.52
CA ARG A 406 -8.81 -17.17 33.98
C ARG A 406 -8.34 -18.41 34.75
N CYS A 407 -8.54 -19.62 34.21
CA CYS A 407 -8.00 -20.86 34.77
C CYS A 407 -6.53 -21.06 34.38
N MET A 408 -6.15 -20.75 33.13
CA MET A 408 -4.77 -20.93 32.63
C MET A 408 -3.78 -19.87 33.15
N TYR A 409 -4.25 -18.66 33.44
CA TYR A 409 -3.45 -17.53 33.92
C TYR A 409 -3.87 -17.05 35.31
N ALA A 410 -4.21 -17.97 36.21
CA ALA A 410 -4.68 -17.65 37.57
C ALA A 410 -3.72 -16.72 38.34
N ASP A 411 -2.41 -16.94 38.21
CA ASP A 411 -1.34 -16.16 38.84
C ASP A 411 -0.98 -14.87 38.07
N CYS A 412 -1.59 -14.62 36.91
CA CYS A 412 -1.21 -13.56 35.97
C CYS A 412 -2.45 -12.85 35.38
N ARG A 413 -3.30 -12.30 36.26
CA ARG A 413 -4.56 -11.61 35.91
C ARG A 413 -4.43 -10.56 34.80
N GLU A 414 -3.29 -9.89 34.72
CA GLU A 414 -2.97 -8.88 33.69
C GLU A 414 -3.11 -9.42 32.25
N LEU A 415 -2.76 -10.69 32.03
CA LEU A 415 -2.86 -11.33 30.72
C LEU A 415 -4.33 -11.52 30.27
N VAL A 416 -5.24 -11.70 31.23
CA VAL A 416 -6.69 -11.84 31.00
C VAL A 416 -7.33 -10.47 30.73
N GLU A 417 -6.83 -9.40 31.37
CA GLU A 417 -7.29 -8.04 31.07
C GLU A 417 -6.83 -7.57 29.68
N GLU A 418 -5.61 -7.86 29.24
CA GLU A 418 -5.17 -7.51 27.87
C GLU A 418 -5.94 -8.31 26.79
N LEU A 419 -6.37 -9.55 27.08
CA LEU A 419 -7.34 -10.31 26.27
C LEU A 419 -8.70 -9.59 26.19
N LYS A 420 -9.33 -9.31 27.34
CA LYS A 420 -10.61 -8.58 27.44
C LYS A 420 -10.54 -7.22 26.73
N ARG A 421 -9.42 -6.53 26.85
CA ARG A 421 -9.14 -5.22 26.25
C ARG A 421 -8.97 -5.30 24.74
N CYS A 422 -8.21 -6.27 24.22
CA CYS A 422 -8.05 -6.50 22.78
C CYS A 422 -9.41 -6.73 22.10
N PHE A 423 -10.25 -7.55 22.73
CA PHE A 423 -11.61 -7.82 22.29
C PHE A 423 -12.51 -6.57 22.31
N ARG A 424 -12.49 -5.83 23.44
CA ARG A 424 -13.30 -4.60 23.64
C ARG A 424 -12.90 -3.46 22.70
N GLU A 425 -11.60 -3.27 22.48
CA GLU A 425 -11.03 -2.22 21.62
C GLU A 425 -10.97 -2.64 20.13
N ARG A 426 -11.25 -3.91 19.80
CA ARG A 426 -11.24 -4.50 18.44
C ARG A 426 -9.97 -4.19 17.61
N ARG A 427 -8.81 -4.17 18.28
CA ARG A 427 -7.51 -3.83 17.65
C ARG A 427 -6.38 -4.67 18.21
N THR A 428 -5.27 -4.74 17.46
CA THR A 428 -4.04 -5.37 17.96
C THR A 428 -3.51 -4.65 19.19
N ILE A 429 -3.22 -5.40 20.25
CA ILE A 429 -2.53 -4.91 21.45
C ILE A 429 -1.15 -5.59 21.53
N LYS A 430 -0.13 -4.82 21.93
CA LYS A 430 1.23 -5.34 22.18
C LYS A 430 1.60 -5.04 23.63
N SER A 431 2.13 -6.04 24.31
CA SER A 431 2.50 -5.97 25.73
C SER A 431 3.84 -6.69 25.92
N GLU A 432 4.79 -6.08 26.62
CA GLU A 432 5.97 -6.78 27.13
C GLU A 432 5.71 -7.14 28.60
N ARG A 433 5.91 -8.40 28.98
CA ARG A 433 5.68 -8.88 30.35
C ARG A 433 6.89 -9.69 30.84
N PHE A 434 7.22 -9.55 32.12
CA PHE A 434 8.16 -10.43 32.82
C PHE A 434 7.36 -11.28 33.80
N TYR A 435 7.33 -12.60 33.58
CA TYR A 435 6.61 -13.51 34.47
C TYR A 435 7.24 -14.90 34.47
N ARG A 436 6.82 -15.72 35.43
CA ARG A 436 7.29 -17.10 35.57
C ARG A 436 6.52 -18.00 34.59
N PHE A 437 7.22 -18.67 33.68
CA PHE A 437 6.58 -19.47 32.66
C PHE A 437 6.00 -20.77 33.23
N CYS A 438 4.70 -21.01 33.03
CA CYS A 438 3.93 -22.02 33.77
C CYS A 438 4.38 -23.47 33.55
N ALA A 439 5.13 -23.78 32.48
CA ALA A 439 5.60 -25.14 32.18
C ALA A 439 7.03 -25.43 32.70
N THR A 440 7.90 -24.41 32.82
CA THR A 440 9.31 -24.59 33.26
C THR A 440 9.60 -23.99 34.63
N ALA A 441 8.69 -23.18 35.18
CA ALA A 441 8.88 -22.36 36.39
C ALA A 441 10.05 -21.34 36.32
N GLU A 442 10.60 -21.09 35.12
CA GLU A 442 11.67 -20.11 34.91
C GLU A 442 11.11 -18.68 34.77
N PRO A 443 11.84 -17.65 35.27
CA PRO A 443 11.51 -16.25 35.02
C PRO A 443 11.93 -15.84 33.60
N LYS A 444 10.99 -15.39 32.77
CA LYS A 444 11.23 -15.04 31.37
C LYS A 444 10.56 -13.71 30.99
N HIS A 445 11.17 -13.00 30.03
CA HIS A 445 10.57 -11.84 29.37
C HIS A 445 9.86 -12.30 28.09
N PHE A 446 8.60 -11.95 27.94
CA PHE A 446 7.81 -12.24 26.76
C PHE A 446 7.32 -10.96 26.07
N ALA A 447 7.44 -10.91 24.75
CA ALA A 447 6.63 -10.03 23.92
C ALA A 447 5.32 -10.76 23.56
N ILE A 448 4.18 -10.16 23.89
CA ILE A 448 2.87 -10.75 23.67
C ILE A 448 2.06 -9.83 22.76
N VAL A 449 1.52 -10.39 21.68
CA VAL A 449 0.71 -9.69 20.68
C VAL A 449 -0.68 -10.32 20.64
N TYR A 450 -1.67 -9.56 21.08
CA TYR A 450 -3.09 -9.93 21.06
C TYR A 450 -3.70 -9.36 19.77
N VAL A 451 -4.39 -10.18 18.99
CA VAL A 451 -5.00 -9.82 17.70
C VAL A 451 -6.48 -10.22 17.73
N PHE A 452 -7.38 -9.23 17.68
CA PHE A 452 -8.81 -9.48 17.52
C PHE A 452 -9.09 -10.09 16.13
N VAL A 453 -9.88 -11.18 16.11
CA VAL A 453 -10.33 -11.85 14.89
C VAL A 453 -11.86 -11.98 14.95
N ALA A 454 -12.53 -11.44 13.95
CA ALA A 454 -13.98 -11.43 13.90
C ALA A 454 -14.57 -12.85 13.73
N PRO A 455 -15.76 -13.14 14.29
CA PRO A 455 -16.61 -12.23 15.05
C PRO A 455 -16.24 -12.12 16.53
N ASP A 456 -15.69 -13.19 17.12
CA ASP A 456 -15.70 -13.45 18.56
C ASP A 456 -14.34 -13.95 19.12
N MET A 457 -13.26 -13.91 18.35
CA MET A 457 -11.96 -14.50 18.71
C MET A 457 -10.86 -13.48 19.04
N VAL A 458 -9.87 -13.92 19.80
CA VAL A 458 -8.57 -13.25 19.97
C VAL A 458 -7.44 -14.27 19.83
N MET A 459 -6.56 -14.06 18.85
CA MET A 459 -5.30 -14.79 18.72
C MET A 459 -4.23 -14.11 19.58
N VAL A 460 -3.41 -14.89 20.28
CA VAL A 460 -2.33 -14.41 21.15
C VAL A 460 -1.04 -15.06 20.72
N HIS A 461 -0.12 -14.25 20.21
CA HIS A 461 1.23 -14.65 19.83
C HIS A 461 2.20 -14.31 20.98
N THR A 462 3.10 -15.22 21.32
CA THR A 462 4.05 -15.07 22.44
C THR A 462 5.47 -15.39 21.99
N GLU A 463 6.37 -14.41 22.07
CA GLU A 463 7.80 -14.52 21.74
C GLU A 463 8.63 -14.41 23.03
N ASP A 464 9.54 -15.35 23.29
CA ASP A 464 10.52 -15.25 24.38
C ASP A 464 11.63 -14.27 23.97
N ILE A 465 11.69 -13.12 24.64
CA ILE A 465 12.65 -12.05 24.37
C ILE A 465 13.71 -11.95 25.47
N THR A 466 13.86 -12.97 26.33
CA THR A 466 14.74 -12.96 27.51
C THR A 466 16.19 -12.70 27.13
N GLU A 467 16.75 -13.49 26.21
CA GLU A 467 18.13 -13.31 25.70
C GLU A 467 18.30 -11.93 25.07
N ARG A 468 17.35 -11.50 24.22
CA ARG A 468 17.37 -10.19 23.56
C ARG A 468 17.39 -9.04 24.58
N LYS A 469 16.62 -9.12 25.67
CA LYS A 469 16.64 -8.11 26.75
C LYS A 469 17.96 -8.12 27.52
N GLN A 470 18.54 -9.30 27.79
CA GLN A 470 19.85 -9.44 28.43
C GLN A 470 20.97 -8.84 27.56
N LEU A 471 21.01 -9.18 26.27
CA LEU A 471 21.97 -8.63 25.29
C LEU A 471 21.83 -7.10 25.14
N MET A 472 20.61 -6.57 25.04
CA MET A 472 20.39 -5.11 25.01
C MET A 472 20.89 -4.43 26.29
N GLY A 473 20.67 -5.03 27.46
CA GLY A 473 21.19 -4.52 28.74
C GLY A 473 22.70 -4.62 28.88
N ALA A 474 23.34 -5.64 28.30
CA ALA A 474 24.80 -5.74 28.20
C ALA A 474 25.38 -4.65 27.29
N LEU A 475 24.83 -4.50 26.07
CA LEU A 475 25.27 -3.50 25.10
C LEU A 475 25.10 -2.06 25.62
N GLN A 476 24.02 -1.76 26.34
CA GLN A 476 23.83 -0.46 26.99
C GLN A 476 24.87 -0.18 28.08
N ARG A 477 25.29 -1.20 28.85
CA ARG A 477 26.38 -1.07 29.84
C ARG A 477 27.72 -0.84 29.16
N GLN A 478 28.04 -1.59 28.09
CA GLN A 478 29.25 -1.39 27.30
C GLN A 478 29.32 0.03 26.70
N ALA A 479 28.29 0.47 25.99
CA ALA A 479 28.25 1.81 25.38
C ALA A 479 28.33 2.95 26.42
N ARG A 480 27.89 2.71 27.67
CA ARG A 480 28.05 3.64 28.79
C ARG A 480 29.50 3.67 29.31
N ARG A 481 30.18 2.52 29.38
CA ARG A 481 31.61 2.39 29.73
C ARG A 481 32.49 3.11 28.71
N GLU A 482 32.34 2.78 27.43
CA GLU A 482 33.09 3.38 26.31
C GLU A 482 32.95 4.92 26.28
N ARG A 483 31.72 5.43 26.45
CA ARG A 483 31.47 6.87 26.48
C ARG A 483 32.19 7.57 27.65
N LEU A 484 32.31 6.94 28.82
CA LEU A 484 33.02 7.54 29.96
C LEU A 484 34.54 7.55 29.73
N VAL A 485 35.09 6.44 29.21
CA VAL A 485 36.52 6.35 28.84
C VAL A 485 36.87 7.44 27.81
N GLY A 486 36.04 7.65 26.79
CA GLY A 486 36.22 8.73 25.82
C GLY A 486 36.19 10.14 26.42
N VAL A 487 35.39 10.39 27.47
CA VAL A 487 35.37 11.68 28.20
C VAL A 487 36.65 11.88 29.01
N ILE A 488 37.21 10.82 29.58
CA ILE A 488 38.47 10.86 30.35
C ILE A 488 39.66 11.06 29.39
N GLN A 489 39.78 10.23 28.35
CA GLN A 489 40.77 10.38 27.27
C GLN A 489 40.75 11.77 26.64
N GLY A 490 39.55 12.31 26.34
CA GLY A 490 39.40 13.64 25.78
C GLY A 490 39.97 14.73 26.68
N ARG A 491 39.79 14.64 28.00
CA ARG A 491 40.36 15.61 28.94
C ARG A 491 41.87 15.48 29.09
N ILE A 492 42.41 14.26 29.08
CA ILE A 492 43.85 14.00 29.07
C ILE A 492 44.51 14.66 27.85
N ARG A 493 43.88 14.58 26.67
CA ARG A 493 44.37 15.22 25.43
C ARG A 493 44.25 16.75 25.40
N HIS A 494 43.38 17.35 26.22
CA HIS A 494 43.09 18.79 26.22
C HIS A 494 43.65 19.56 27.42
N SER A 495 44.29 18.90 28.38
CA SER A 495 44.79 19.52 29.61
C SER A 495 46.01 18.77 30.14
N LEU A 496 47.12 19.48 30.38
CA LEU A 496 48.33 18.94 31.04
C LEU A 496 48.37 19.22 32.55
N ASP A 497 47.35 19.92 33.08
CA ASP A 497 47.09 20.10 34.50
C ASP A 497 46.71 18.75 35.14
N LEU A 498 47.71 18.10 35.74
CA LEU A 498 47.60 16.75 36.30
C LEU A 498 46.63 16.68 37.48
N ASP A 499 46.67 17.67 38.38
CA ASP A 499 45.80 17.70 39.56
C ASP A 499 44.32 17.78 39.14
N ARG A 500 44.02 18.58 38.12
CA ARG A 500 42.67 18.68 37.54
C ARG A 500 42.24 17.44 36.75
N ILE A 501 43.17 16.73 36.10
CA ILE A 501 42.90 15.42 35.51
C ILE A 501 42.51 14.43 36.61
N LEU A 502 43.37 14.25 37.62
CA LEU A 502 43.17 13.29 38.72
C LEU A 502 41.88 13.58 39.50
N ALA A 503 41.63 14.85 39.86
CA ALA A 503 40.41 15.29 40.52
C ALA A 503 39.15 15.05 39.67
N THR A 504 39.24 15.23 38.35
CA THR A 504 38.14 14.90 37.44
C THR A 504 37.90 13.39 37.40
N THR A 505 38.93 12.59 37.23
CA THR A 505 38.79 11.15 37.06
C THR A 505 38.20 10.51 38.32
N ALA A 506 38.67 10.87 39.51
CA ALA A 506 38.06 10.44 40.77
C ALA A 506 36.58 10.87 40.89
N LYS A 507 36.19 12.03 40.34
CA LYS A 507 34.80 12.50 40.30
C LYS A 507 33.92 11.70 39.36
N GLU A 508 34.37 11.40 38.15
CA GLU A 508 33.56 10.70 37.16
C GLU A 508 33.55 9.17 37.36
N VAL A 509 34.64 8.55 37.86
CA VAL A 509 34.63 7.15 38.33
C VAL A 509 33.60 6.96 39.44
N ARG A 510 33.60 7.85 40.45
CA ARG A 510 32.62 7.80 41.55
C ARG A 510 31.18 7.90 41.06
N ARG A 511 30.92 8.75 40.06
CA ARG A 511 29.59 8.92 39.45
C ARG A 511 29.18 7.73 38.58
N PHE A 512 30.13 7.09 37.91
CA PHE A 512 29.87 5.93 37.06
C PHE A 512 29.46 4.71 37.90
N LEU A 513 30.30 4.34 38.88
CA LEU A 513 30.09 3.22 39.80
C LEU A 513 29.05 3.51 40.90
N GLN A 514 28.57 4.76 41.01
CA GLN A 514 27.61 5.24 42.02
C GLN A 514 28.07 5.08 43.49
N VAL A 515 29.37 4.84 43.72
CA VAL A 515 29.97 4.64 45.03
C VAL A 515 30.12 5.93 45.84
N GLN A 516 30.35 5.80 47.15
CA GLN A 516 30.40 6.95 48.05
C GLN A 516 31.74 7.69 48.07
N ARG A 517 32.87 7.01 47.78
CA ARG A 517 34.21 7.62 47.72
C ARG A 517 35.09 6.97 46.66
N VAL A 518 35.92 7.79 46.01
CA VAL A 518 37.05 7.40 45.15
C VAL A 518 38.21 8.32 45.50
N ALA A 519 39.39 7.77 45.73
CA ALA A 519 40.62 8.50 46.01
C ALA A 519 41.77 8.04 45.10
N ILE A 520 42.83 8.85 45.03
CA ILE A 520 44.07 8.50 44.36
C ILE A 520 45.22 8.79 45.31
N TYR A 521 46.05 7.77 45.53
CA TYR A 521 47.28 7.84 46.30
C TYR A 521 48.49 7.72 45.40
N ARG A 522 49.58 8.38 45.78
CA ARG A 522 50.90 8.23 45.16
C ARG A 522 51.80 7.47 46.13
N VAL A 523 52.57 6.52 45.62
CA VAL A 523 53.63 5.83 46.38
C VAL A 523 54.86 6.73 46.41
N SER A 524 55.39 6.96 47.61
CA SER A 524 56.62 7.73 47.79
C SER A 524 57.85 6.89 47.42
N PRO A 525 58.89 7.46 46.77
CA PRO A 525 60.17 6.80 46.63
C PRO A 525 60.74 6.45 48.02
N PRO A 526 61.35 5.27 48.20
CA PRO A 526 61.94 4.91 49.48
C PRO A 526 63.13 5.82 49.80
N LEU A 527 63.19 6.34 51.03
CA LEU A 527 64.20 7.31 51.48
C LEU A 527 65.62 6.72 51.62
N ALA A 528 65.75 5.39 51.56
CA ALA A 528 67.00 4.64 51.55
C ALA A 528 66.76 3.28 50.86
N GLU A 529 67.82 2.58 50.46
CA GLU A 529 67.72 1.18 50.00
C GLU A 529 67.13 0.30 51.13
N GLY A 530 65.99 -0.34 50.87
CA GLY A 530 65.23 -1.10 51.87
C GLY A 530 64.25 -0.29 52.74
N GLY A 531 64.13 1.03 52.53
CA GLY A 531 63.19 1.88 53.26
C GLY A 531 61.71 1.61 52.93
N SER A 532 60.81 1.97 53.85
CA SER A 532 59.36 1.95 53.60
C SER A 532 59.00 2.83 52.42
N ARG A 533 58.05 2.36 51.60
CA ARG A 533 57.34 3.19 50.62
C ARG A 533 56.02 3.63 51.26
N ASP A 534 55.91 4.90 51.60
CA ASP A 534 54.73 5.45 52.27
C ASP A 534 53.74 6.04 51.26
N LEU A 535 52.44 6.01 51.53
CA LEU A 535 51.43 6.64 50.68
C LEU A 535 51.35 8.15 50.93
N THR A 536 51.43 8.93 49.85
CA THR A 536 51.04 10.33 49.82
C THR A 536 49.62 10.43 49.26
N PHE A 537 48.69 11.04 50.00
CA PHE A 537 47.37 11.41 49.49
C PHE A 537 47.50 12.41 48.34
N VAL A 538 46.84 12.16 47.20
CA VAL A 538 46.81 13.12 46.08
C VAL A 538 45.44 13.79 45.97
N VAL A 539 44.36 13.02 45.80
CA VAL A 539 43.01 13.57 45.64
C VAL A 539 41.91 12.63 46.08
N GLU A 540 40.79 13.20 46.51
CA GLU A 540 39.56 12.50 46.88
C GLU A 540 38.35 13.12 46.17
N SER A 541 37.44 12.25 45.74
CA SER A 541 36.06 12.55 45.40
C SER A 541 35.17 11.74 46.32
N ARG A 542 34.27 12.38 47.06
CA ARG A 542 33.31 11.68 47.94
C ARG A 542 31.92 12.31 47.95
N THR A 543 31.00 11.62 48.61
CA THR A 543 29.74 12.19 49.11
C THR A 543 29.96 12.92 50.43
N SER A 544 29.09 13.85 50.79
CA SER A 544 29.21 14.67 52.00
C SER A 544 29.05 13.86 53.30
N ALA A 545 28.37 12.71 53.26
CA ALA A 545 28.05 11.89 54.42
C ALA A 545 29.20 10.97 54.90
N VAL A 546 30.29 10.87 54.13
CA VAL A 546 31.42 9.98 54.43
C VAL A 546 32.65 10.79 54.87
N PRO A 547 33.46 10.33 55.85
CA PRO A 547 34.72 10.97 56.23
C PRO A 547 35.71 11.17 55.06
N SER A 548 36.65 12.11 55.23
CA SER A 548 37.73 12.33 54.26
C SER A 548 38.94 11.48 54.60
N LEU A 549 39.66 10.98 53.59
CA LEU A 549 40.91 10.23 53.76
C LEU A 549 42.19 11.07 53.65
N ARG A 550 42.09 12.42 53.66
CA ARG A 550 43.24 13.31 53.45
C ARG A 550 44.31 13.18 54.52
N ASP A 551 43.88 13.22 55.78
CA ASP A 551 44.75 13.31 56.95
C ASP A 551 44.89 11.94 57.66
N GLU A 552 44.62 10.85 56.92
CA GLU A 552 44.54 9.48 57.42
C GLU A 552 45.78 8.66 57.09
N SER A 553 46.45 8.16 58.14
CA SER A 553 47.61 7.28 58.02
C SER A 553 47.18 5.83 57.73
N LEU A 554 46.83 5.56 56.47
CA LEU A 554 46.53 4.21 55.99
C LEU A 554 47.81 3.47 55.58
N ASP A 555 48.05 2.27 56.13
CA ASP A 555 49.09 1.38 55.61
C ASP A 555 48.53 0.57 54.44
N TRP A 556 49.09 0.77 53.25
CA TRP A 556 48.68 0.07 52.04
C TRP A 556 48.96 -1.43 52.10
N ARG A 557 49.88 -1.86 52.98
CA ARG A 557 50.21 -3.27 53.21
C ARG A 557 49.07 -4.10 53.77
N TRP A 558 48.03 -3.46 54.32
CA TRP A 558 46.80 -4.17 54.69
C TRP A 558 46.12 -4.82 53.47
N PHE A 559 46.39 -4.32 52.26
CA PHE A 559 45.76 -4.78 51.01
C PHE A 559 46.75 -5.49 50.07
N ASP A 560 47.93 -5.86 50.60
CA ASP A 560 49.05 -6.45 49.86
C ASP A 560 49.00 -8.00 49.96
N PRO A 561 48.63 -8.73 48.89
CA PRO A 561 48.64 -10.19 48.90
C PRO A 561 50.07 -10.73 49.04
N GLU A 562 50.25 -11.83 49.79
CA GLU A 562 51.54 -12.23 50.38
C GLU A 562 52.79 -12.15 49.46
N PRO A 563 53.99 -11.82 50.03
CA PRO A 563 55.24 -11.67 49.27
C PRO A 563 55.80 -12.92 48.55
N GLN A 564 55.06 -14.03 48.52
CA GLN A 564 55.53 -15.27 47.89
C GLN A 564 55.60 -15.18 46.35
N CYS A 565 54.84 -14.27 45.74
CA CYS A 565 54.94 -13.93 44.31
C CYS A 565 56.02 -12.87 44.04
N ALA A 566 57.28 -13.19 44.38
CA ALA A 566 58.46 -12.39 44.01
C ALA A 566 58.81 -12.52 42.51
N GLY A 567 57.82 -12.26 41.66
CA GLY A 567 57.87 -12.34 40.19
C GLY A 567 56.53 -11.88 39.60
N ASP A 568 56.57 -10.81 38.82
CA ASP A 568 55.52 -10.33 37.93
C ASP A 568 54.14 -9.93 38.51
N GLY A 569 54.16 -9.00 39.48
CA GLY A 569 53.15 -7.94 39.59
C GLY A 569 52.02 -8.15 40.61
N LEU A 570 51.70 -7.09 41.36
CA LEU A 570 50.60 -7.08 42.33
C LEU A 570 49.24 -7.01 41.62
N PRO A 571 48.32 -7.96 41.88
CA PRO A 571 46.97 -7.95 41.32
C PRO A 571 46.04 -6.95 42.03
N VAL A 572 44.86 -6.73 41.45
CA VAL A 572 43.80 -5.90 42.04
C VAL A 572 43.28 -6.51 43.35
N CYS A 573 43.16 -5.68 44.39
CA CYS A 573 42.53 -6.06 45.65
C CYS A 573 41.05 -5.65 45.66
N ALA A 574 40.13 -6.61 45.79
CA ALA A 574 38.68 -6.40 45.71
C ALA A 574 37.96 -7.06 46.90
N ILE A 575 37.72 -6.30 47.96
CA ILE A 575 37.06 -6.75 49.19
C ILE A 575 35.56 -6.44 49.12
N ALA A 576 34.73 -7.50 49.17
CA ALA A 576 33.27 -7.40 49.14
C ALA A 576 32.63 -7.02 50.48
N ASP A 577 33.23 -7.44 51.60
CA ASP A 577 32.81 -7.08 52.96
C ASP A 577 34.02 -7.11 53.91
N LEU A 578 34.34 -5.98 54.54
CA LEU A 578 35.44 -5.85 55.51
C LEU A 578 35.26 -6.74 56.75
N GLU A 579 34.03 -7.11 57.13
CA GLU A 579 33.77 -7.99 58.27
C GLU A 579 34.14 -9.47 57.97
N THR A 580 34.39 -9.79 56.69
CA THR A 580 34.82 -11.12 56.22
C THR A 580 36.22 -11.14 55.62
N ALA A 581 36.91 -10.00 55.60
CA ALA A 581 38.22 -9.86 55.00
C ALA A 581 39.33 -10.35 55.94
N ASP A 582 40.38 -10.97 55.39
CA ASP A 582 41.56 -11.40 56.14
C ASP A 582 42.48 -10.19 56.42
N LEU A 583 42.02 -9.34 57.34
CA LEU A 583 42.67 -8.07 57.71
C LEU A 583 42.90 -8.00 59.22
N PRO A 584 43.98 -7.35 59.70
CA PRO A 584 44.17 -7.09 61.11
C PRO A 584 42.96 -6.35 61.71
N SER A 585 42.45 -6.78 62.87
CA SER A 585 41.23 -6.21 63.46
C SER A 585 41.34 -4.70 63.74
N ALA A 586 42.55 -4.19 63.96
CA ALA A 586 42.84 -2.75 64.09
C ALA A 586 42.67 -2.00 62.75
N ALA A 587 43.03 -2.61 61.62
CA ALA A 587 42.79 -2.07 60.28
C ALA A 587 41.28 -2.05 60.00
N ILE A 588 40.57 -3.16 60.22
CA ILE A 588 39.11 -3.25 60.08
C ILE A 588 38.43 -2.13 60.90
N ALA A 589 38.80 -1.97 62.17
CA ALA A 589 38.24 -0.92 63.03
C ALA A 589 38.50 0.50 62.49
N ARG A 590 39.68 0.78 61.92
CA ARG A 590 39.98 2.08 61.30
C ARG A 590 39.18 2.31 60.02
N LEU A 591 39.08 1.30 59.16
CA LEU A 591 38.34 1.38 57.89
C LEU A 591 36.82 1.57 58.14
N HIS A 592 36.26 0.91 59.15
CA HIS A 592 34.89 1.14 59.63
C HIS A 592 34.68 2.57 60.19
N ALA A 593 35.64 3.11 60.96
CA ALA A 593 35.59 4.50 61.42
C ALA A 593 35.61 5.52 60.25
N LEU A 594 36.22 5.14 59.13
CA LEU A 594 36.23 5.90 57.87
C LEU A 594 35.02 5.59 56.95
N GLY A 595 34.04 4.85 57.48
CA GLY A 595 32.77 4.52 56.86
C GLY A 595 32.85 3.45 55.76
N ILE A 596 33.97 2.75 55.58
CA ILE A 596 34.12 1.73 54.53
C ILE A 596 33.36 0.46 54.95
N ARG A 597 32.73 -0.22 53.98
CA ARG A 597 32.17 -1.57 54.15
C ARG A 597 32.65 -2.53 53.06
N ALA A 598 32.81 -2.07 51.82
CA ALA A 598 33.48 -2.79 50.75
C ALA A 598 34.50 -1.86 50.06
N HIS A 599 35.60 -2.44 49.56
CA HIS A 599 36.77 -1.71 49.11
C HIS A 599 37.36 -2.34 47.83
N LEU A 600 37.88 -1.51 46.92
CA LEU A 600 38.55 -1.90 45.68
C LEU A 600 39.78 -1.00 45.44
N GLN A 601 40.95 -1.62 45.28
CA GLN A 601 42.23 -0.95 45.08
C GLN A 601 42.94 -1.50 43.84
N VAL A 602 43.27 -0.61 42.91
CA VAL A 602 43.89 -0.92 41.62
C VAL A 602 45.22 -0.16 41.48
N PRO A 603 46.33 -0.83 41.10
CA PRO A 603 47.64 -0.19 40.96
C PRO A 603 47.73 0.70 39.70
N ILE A 604 48.45 1.82 39.80
CA ILE A 604 48.76 2.73 38.70
C ILE A 604 50.25 2.56 38.34
N TRP A 605 50.52 1.85 37.25
CA TRP A 605 51.87 1.54 36.76
C TRP A 605 52.36 2.52 35.70
N ILE A 606 53.49 3.20 35.93
CA ILE A 606 54.12 4.09 34.95
C ILE A 606 55.44 3.48 34.43
N ARG A 607 55.99 4.00 33.34
CA ARG A 607 57.33 3.61 32.85
C ARG A 607 58.40 4.44 33.53
N GLU A 608 59.20 3.80 34.38
CA GLU A 608 60.43 4.37 34.90
C GLU A 608 61.53 4.14 33.87
N ARG A 609 62.12 5.24 33.36
CA ARG A 609 63.43 5.16 32.73
C ARG A 609 64.45 5.04 33.85
N SER A 610 65.19 3.92 33.85
CA SER A 610 66.39 3.73 34.66
C SER A 610 67.28 4.97 34.56
N GLY A 611 67.44 5.70 35.67
CA GLY A 611 68.24 6.90 35.71
C GLY A 611 69.69 6.56 35.42
N VAL A 612 70.25 7.09 34.33
CA VAL A 612 71.69 6.99 34.08
C VAL A 612 72.38 7.89 35.09
N ALA A 613 72.88 7.29 36.17
CA ALA A 613 73.88 7.93 37.02
C ALA A 613 75.09 8.26 36.13
N PRO A 614 75.58 9.52 36.09
CA PRO A 614 76.61 9.93 35.12
C PRO A 614 77.97 9.24 35.24
N ASP A 615 78.16 8.40 36.26
CA ASP A 615 79.48 8.04 36.83
C ASP A 615 79.56 6.53 37.17
N SER A 616 79.01 5.68 36.30
CA SER A 616 79.09 4.21 36.46
C SER A 616 79.39 3.49 35.14
N ASP A 617 80.50 2.74 35.12
CA ASP A 617 81.00 1.95 33.97
C ASP A 617 80.12 0.74 33.57
N ARG A 618 78.87 0.65 34.05
CA ARG A 618 77.96 -0.43 33.67
C ARG A 618 77.22 -0.09 32.38
N PRO A 619 77.14 -1.02 31.40
CA PRO A 619 76.30 -0.81 30.23
C PRO A 619 74.83 -0.66 30.66
N PRO A 620 74.07 0.30 30.09
CA PRO A 620 72.70 0.55 30.50
C PRO A 620 71.79 -0.64 30.15
N GLU A 621 71.19 -1.27 31.16
CA GLU A 621 70.16 -2.29 30.99
C GLU A 621 68.97 -1.73 30.21
N ARG A 622 68.83 -2.12 28.94
CA ARG A 622 67.73 -1.69 28.06
C ARG A 622 66.43 -2.43 28.39
N GLY A 623 65.75 -1.99 29.44
CA GLY A 623 64.36 -2.35 29.73
C GLY A 623 63.59 -1.19 30.34
N ASP A 624 62.48 -0.80 29.72
CA ASP A 624 61.48 0.08 30.35
C ASP A 624 60.84 -0.70 31.52
N ARG A 625 61.31 -0.48 32.76
CA ARG A 625 60.70 -1.08 33.95
C ARG A 625 59.39 -0.35 34.29
N LEU A 626 58.36 -1.12 34.65
CA LEU A 626 57.11 -0.58 35.18
C LEU A 626 57.29 -0.29 36.68
N GLY A 627 57.20 0.98 37.05
CA GLY A 627 57.21 1.45 38.43
C GLY A 627 55.80 1.68 38.94
N LEU A 628 55.51 1.26 40.18
CA LEU A 628 54.24 1.57 40.85
C LEU A 628 54.23 3.05 41.25
N TRP A 629 53.49 3.87 40.53
CA TRP A 629 53.34 5.30 40.87
C TRP A 629 52.37 5.51 42.02
N GLY A 630 51.32 4.70 42.11
CA GLY A 630 50.19 5.00 42.98
C GLY A 630 49.08 3.96 42.93
N TRP A 631 47.97 4.28 43.57
CA TRP A 631 46.78 3.43 43.69
C TRP A 631 45.52 4.24 43.39
N LEU A 632 44.62 3.65 42.61
CA LEU A 632 43.24 4.11 42.42
C LEU A 632 42.36 3.36 43.43
N TRP A 633 41.77 4.11 44.37
CA TRP A 633 41.10 3.62 45.57
C TRP A 633 39.60 3.88 45.47
N VAL A 634 38.75 2.88 45.73
CA VAL A 634 37.29 2.94 45.50
C VAL A 634 36.55 2.29 46.67
N ASP A 635 35.66 3.04 47.35
CA ASP A 635 34.95 2.56 48.55
C ASP A 635 33.42 2.59 48.40
N ARG A 636 32.78 1.49 48.81
CA ARG A 636 31.35 1.43 49.14
C ARG A 636 31.21 1.59 50.66
N CYS A 637 30.42 2.59 51.06
CA CYS A 637 30.27 3.01 52.46
C CYS A 637 28.87 2.79 53.03
N SER A 638 27.85 2.59 52.18
CA SER A 638 26.46 2.39 52.63
C SER A 638 26.17 0.97 53.10
N ALA A 639 26.80 -0.01 52.45
CA ALA A 639 26.61 -1.45 52.69
C ALA A 639 27.80 -2.21 52.09
N PRO A 640 28.11 -3.42 52.61
CA PRO A 640 28.94 -4.38 51.89
C PRO A 640 28.24 -4.87 50.61
N GLY A 641 29.00 -5.50 49.72
CA GLY A 641 28.46 -6.14 48.52
C GLY A 641 29.54 -6.41 47.47
N PRO A 642 29.44 -7.50 46.70
CA PRO A 642 30.47 -7.92 45.74
C PRO A 642 30.70 -6.91 44.63
N TRP A 643 31.96 -6.78 44.22
CA TRP A 643 32.33 -6.07 43.00
C TRP A 643 32.02 -6.96 41.79
N GLU A 644 31.38 -6.41 40.77
CA GLU A 644 31.26 -7.13 39.49
C GLU A 644 32.61 -7.13 38.78
N ALA A 645 32.93 -8.16 37.98
CA ALA A 645 34.09 -8.12 37.09
C ALA A 645 34.04 -6.88 36.16
N SER A 646 32.83 -6.50 35.73
CA SER A 646 32.54 -5.26 34.99
C SER A 646 33.02 -3.98 35.68
N ASP A 647 32.95 -3.91 37.02
CA ASP A 647 33.45 -2.78 37.82
C ASP A 647 34.98 -2.81 37.88
N ILE A 648 35.57 -3.99 38.12
CA ILE A 648 37.02 -4.21 38.24
C ILE A 648 37.72 -3.86 36.94
N ASP A 649 37.33 -4.50 35.83
CA ASP A 649 37.85 -4.24 34.47
C ASP A 649 37.85 -2.73 34.13
N PHE A 650 36.82 -2.02 34.59
CA PHE A 650 36.64 -0.60 34.33
C PHE A 650 37.62 0.24 35.17
N VAL A 651 37.79 -0.06 36.46
CA VAL A 651 38.76 0.66 37.31
C VAL A 651 40.20 0.38 36.85
N GLU A 652 40.52 -0.84 36.42
CA GLU A 652 41.80 -1.17 35.76
C GLU A 652 42.02 -0.37 34.47
N GLN A 653 41.02 -0.31 33.59
CA GLN A 653 41.10 0.50 32.38
C GLN A 653 41.34 1.99 32.70
N ILE A 654 40.70 2.54 33.73
CA ILE A 654 40.94 3.92 34.15
C ILE A 654 42.32 4.11 34.80
N ALA A 655 42.85 3.13 35.55
CA ALA A 655 44.22 3.19 36.07
C ALA A 655 45.26 3.23 34.93
N GLY A 656 45.04 2.48 33.84
CA GLY A 656 45.85 2.54 32.62
C GLY A 656 45.81 3.91 31.92
N GLU A 657 44.62 4.50 31.76
CA GLU A 657 44.48 5.86 31.20
C GLU A 657 45.14 6.93 32.09
N LEU A 658 45.02 6.78 33.41
CA LEU A 658 45.69 7.66 34.37
C LEU A 658 47.21 7.54 34.30
N ALA A 659 47.75 6.34 34.19
CA ALA A 659 49.18 6.12 34.01
C ALA A 659 49.74 6.83 32.77
N ILE A 660 49.02 6.77 31.65
CA ILE A 660 49.37 7.50 30.42
C ILE A 660 49.37 9.01 30.65
N ALA A 661 48.34 9.55 31.32
CA ALA A 661 48.24 10.98 31.63
C ALA A 661 49.36 11.46 32.58
N ILE A 662 49.67 10.68 33.62
CA ILE A 662 50.77 10.94 34.57
C ILE A 662 52.11 10.94 33.82
N GLN A 663 52.37 9.93 32.98
CA GLN A 663 53.59 9.85 32.19
C GLN A 663 53.76 11.07 31.27
N GLN A 664 52.69 11.48 30.58
CA GLN A 664 52.70 12.64 29.68
C GLN A 664 52.97 13.95 30.45
N ALA A 665 52.31 14.18 31.58
CA ALA A 665 52.53 15.36 32.41
C ALA A 665 53.97 15.42 32.98
N LEU A 666 54.51 14.28 33.42
CA LEU A 666 55.89 14.18 33.91
C LEU A 666 56.92 14.46 32.80
N LEU A 667 56.76 13.85 31.62
CA LEU A 667 57.64 14.07 30.47
C LEU A 667 57.58 15.52 29.98
N TYR A 668 56.40 16.13 29.94
CA TYR A 668 56.24 17.54 29.56
C TYR A 668 56.93 18.48 30.56
N ARG A 669 56.80 18.22 31.87
CA ARG A 669 57.50 18.99 32.92
C ARG A 669 59.03 18.83 32.84
N GLN A 670 59.53 17.64 32.53
CA GLN A 670 60.96 17.41 32.28
C GLN A 670 61.45 18.20 31.06
N LEU A 671 60.68 18.22 29.97
CA LEU A 671 61.01 19.01 28.77
C LEU A 671 61.00 20.52 29.05
N GLN A 672 60.05 21.03 29.84
CA GLN A 672 60.03 22.44 30.24
C GLN A 672 61.28 22.82 31.05
N LEU A 673 61.67 22.02 32.04
CA LEU A 673 62.87 22.27 32.84
C LEU A 673 64.15 22.19 31.99
N ALA A 674 64.24 21.21 31.10
CA ALA A 674 65.38 21.09 30.18
C ALA A 674 65.48 22.27 29.20
N ASN A 675 64.35 22.77 28.69
CA ASN A 675 64.33 23.97 27.85
C ASN A 675 64.72 25.23 28.64
N GLN A 676 64.27 25.39 29.88
CA GLN A 676 64.66 26.52 30.74
C GLN A 676 66.16 26.52 31.02
N GLU A 677 66.76 25.36 31.31
CA GLU A 677 68.20 25.21 31.49
C GLU A 677 68.97 25.52 30.19
N LEU A 678 68.49 25.02 29.05
CA LEU A 678 69.06 25.33 27.73
C LEU A 678 68.96 26.82 27.38
N GLU A 679 67.87 27.49 27.71
CA GLU A 679 67.71 28.94 27.55
C GLU A 679 68.68 29.72 28.45
N HIS A 680 68.86 29.29 29.70
CA HIS A 680 69.81 29.88 30.65
C HIS A 680 71.25 29.77 30.13
N LEU A 681 71.68 28.56 29.76
CA LEU A 681 73.00 28.27 29.20
C LEU A 681 73.23 28.93 27.83
N ALA A 682 72.18 29.11 27.01
CA ALA A 682 72.28 29.78 25.72
C ALA A 682 72.38 31.30 25.82
N THR A 683 71.93 31.92 26.92
CA THR A 683 71.82 33.39 27.06
C THR A 683 72.79 34.03 28.05
N LEU A 684 73.23 33.32 29.08
CA LEU A 684 74.13 33.84 30.12
C LEU A 684 75.55 33.28 30.01
N ASP A 685 76.51 33.96 30.67
CA ASP A 685 77.86 33.47 30.91
C ASP A 685 77.93 32.76 32.27
N ALA A 686 78.38 31.50 32.26
CA ALA A 686 78.34 30.62 33.43
C ALA A 686 79.26 31.02 34.59
N LEU A 687 80.22 31.93 34.38
CA LEU A 687 81.10 32.43 35.43
C LEU A 687 80.51 33.66 36.15
N THR A 688 79.91 34.57 35.39
CA THR A 688 79.53 35.92 35.84
C THR A 688 78.02 36.13 36.02
N GLY A 689 77.18 35.30 35.40
CA GLY A 689 75.73 35.47 35.41
C GLY A 689 75.27 36.77 34.73
N LEU A 690 76.09 37.34 33.83
CA LEU A 690 75.68 38.37 32.88
C LEU A 690 75.28 37.72 31.55
N ALA A 691 74.72 38.49 30.62
CA ALA A 691 74.47 38.00 29.27
C ALA A 691 75.80 37.55 28.60
N ASN A 692 75.77 36.45 27.88
CA ASN A 692 76.92 36.06 27.04
C ASN A 692 76.93 36.87 25.73
N ARG A 693 78.05 36.82 25.00
CA ARG A 693 78.24 37.52 23.72
C ARG A 693 77.13 37.26 22.69
N ARG A 694 76.63 36.02 22.60
CA ARG A 694 75.53 35.67 21.66
C ARG A 694 74.23 36.40 22.03
N HIS A 695 73.91 36.50 23.31
CA HIS A 695 72.74 37.27 23.76
C HIS A 695 72.94 38.78 23.60
N PHE A 696 74.15 39.30 23.86
CA PHE A 696 74.53 40.68 23.55
C PHE A 696 74.28 41.01 22.07
N ASP A 697 74.80 40.19 21.14
CA ASP A 697 74.66 40.42 19.70
C ASP A 697 73.17 40.40 19.28
N ALA A 698 72.38 39.44 19.78
CA ALA A 698 70.96 39.33 19.48
C ALA A 698 70.14 40.51 20.04
N TYR A 699 70.41 40.90 21.29
CA TYR A 699 69.76 42.03 21.95
C TYR A 699 70.11 43.35 21.23
N LEU A 700 71.39 43.59 20.92
CA LEU A 700 71.83 44.81 20.24
C LEU A 700 71.16 45.00 18.88
N ASN A 701 71.03 43.93 18.09
CA ASN A 701 70.32 43.97 16.81
C ASN A 701 68.83 44.30 16.98
N ARG A 702 68.16 43.72 17.99
CA ARG A 702 66.74 44.00 18.29
C ARG A 702 66.53 45.46 18.69
N GLU A 703 67.37 45.99 19.58
CA GLU A 703 67.28 47.38 20.01
C GLU A 703 67.63 48.36 18.90
N TRP A 704 68.61 48.05 18.04
CA TRP A 704 68.91 48.85 16.85
C TRP A 704 67.68 49.03 15.96
N GLN A 705 66.94 47.95 15.70
CA GLN A 705 65.70 47.99 14.91
C GLN A 705 64.59 48.76 15.63
N ARG A 706 64.37 48.51 16.93
CA ARG A 706 63.34 49.17 17.73
C ARG A 706 63.55 50.69 17.80
N LEU A 707 64.78 51.13 18.02
CA LEU A 707 65.12 52.53 18.24
C LEU A 707 65.29 53.30 16.92
N ALA A 708 65.65 52.62 15.81
CA ALA A 708 65.64 53.22 14.47
C ALA A 708 64.25 53.71 14.05
N ALA A 709 63.19 52.96 14.40
CA ALA A 709 61.81 53.35 14.13
C ALA A 709 61.33 54.54 15.00
N ALA A 710 61.94 54.74 16.17
CA ALA A 710 61.57 55.78 17.13
C ALA A 710 62.47 57.04 17.07
N GLY A 711 63.58 57.02 16.32
CA GLY A 711 64.47 58.18 16.15
C GLY A 711 65.27 58.58 17.39
N VAL A 712 65.43 57.65 18.35
CA VAL A 712 66.03 57.87 19.68
C VAL A 712 67.44 57.28 19.79
N PRO A 713 68.31 57.80 20.67
CA PRO A 713 69.67 57.30 20.78
C PRO A 713 69.76 55.90 21.39
N LEU A 714 70.82 55.19 21.00
CA LEU A 714 71.29 53.95 21.59
C LEU A 714 72.77 54.15 21.96
N SER A 715 73.10 53.89 23.22
CA SER A 715 74.48 53.95 23.71
C SER A 715 75.04 52.56 23.97
N LEU A 716 76.33 52.42 23.72
CA LEU A 716 77.13 51.23 24.01
C LEU A 716 78.37 51.66 24.79
N ILE A 717 78.65 50.94 25.88
CA ILE A 717 79.92 51.01 26.58
C ILE A 717 80.62 49.67 26.42
N LEU A 718 81.86 49.66 25.93
CA LEU A 718 82.76 48.51 26.02
C LEU A 718 83.77 48.75 27.15
N CYS A 719 84.02 47.72 27.94
CA CYS A 719 84.79 47.77 29.18
C CYS A 719 85.85 46.66 29.20
N ASP A 720 87.01 46.94 29.78
CA ASP A 720 88.13 45.99 29.88
C ASP A 720 88.88 46.17 31.20
N ILE A 721 89.23 45.05 31.84
CA ILE A 721 89.93 45.06 33.13
C ILE A 721 91.43 45.31 32.92
N ASP A 722 91.91 46.46 33.37
CA ASP A 722 93.27 46.91 33.12
C ASP A 722 94.31 45.96 33.74
N TYR A 723 95.18 45.40 32.88
CA TYR A 723 96.24 44.44 33.21
C TYR A 723 95.77 43.09 33.77
N PHE A 724 94.54 42.65 33.47
CA PHE A 724 94.00 41.39 34.02
C PHE A 724 94.83 40.13 33.72
N LYS A 725 95.53 40.05 32.59
CA LYS A 725 96.53 38.98 32.39
C LYS A 725 97.60 38.99 33.51
N ALA A 726 98.21 40.12 33.80
CA ALA A 726 99.23 40.23 34.85
C ALA A 726 98.65 39.99 36.25
N TYR A 727 97.35 40.27 36.47
CA TYR A 727 96.63 39.83 37.66
C TYR A 727 96.60 38.30 37.76
N ASN A 728 96.18 37.59 36.70
CA ASN A 728 96.15 36.12 36.68
C ASN A 728 97.55 35.50 36.83
N ASP A 729 98.57 36.07 36.17
CA ASP A 729 99.96 35.63 36.28
C ASP A 729 100.52 35.82 37.72
N THR A 730 99.92 36.70 38.53
CA THR A 730 100.34 37.00 39.92
C THR A 730 99.53 36.26 40.99
N TYR A 731 98.22 36.10 40.79
CA TYR A 731 97.28 35.61 41.80
C TYR A 731 96.60 34.28 41.43
N GLY A 732 96.82 33.78 40.21
CA GLY A 732 96.20 32.57 39.68
C GLY A 732 94.76 32.77 39.19
N HIS A 733 94.33 31.92 38.25
CA HIS A 733 93.02 32.03 37.60
C HIS A 733 91.83 32.01 38.56
N LEU A 734 91.90 31.29 39.69
CA LEU A 734 90.82 31.27 40.70
C LEU A 734 90.58 32.63 41.38
N ALA A 735 91.62 33.47 41.48
CA ALA A 735 91.47 34.86 41.93
C ALA A 735 90.94 35.76 40.80
N GLY A 736 91.34 35.51 39.56
CA GLY A 736 90.78 36.16 38.37
C GLY A 736 89.28 35.90 38.24
N ASP A 737 88.85 34.64 38.36
CA ASP A 737 87.45 34.22 38.34
C ASP A 737 86.60 34.90 39.43
N ARG A 738 87.19 35.13 40.62
CA ARG A 738 86.52 35.92 41.66
C ARG A 738 86.39 37.39 41.27
N THR A 739 87.47 37.99 40.77
CA THR A 739 87.50 39.37 40.29
C THR A 739 86.48 39.61 39.18
N LEU A 740 86.32 38.66 38.25
CA LEU A 740 85.32 38.72 37.17
C LEU A 740 83.88 38.71 37.70
N ARG A 741 83.59 37.98 38.78
CA ARG A 741 82.28 38.03 39.45
C ARG A 741 82.04 39.36 40.16
N GLU A 742 83.03 39.84 40.91
CA GLU A 742 82.94 41.11 41.64
C GLU A 742 82.77 42.31 40.68
N VAL A 743 83.44 42.30 39.52
CA VAL A 743 83.23 43.26 38.42
C VAL A 743 81.84 43.11 37.80
N ALA A 744 81.37 41.88 37.57
CA ALA A 744 80.05 41.62 37.00
C ALA A 744 78.89 42.03 37.91
N ASP A 745 79.01 41.84 39.22
CA ASP A 745 78.03 42.27 40.21
C ASP A 745 78.00 43.80 40.34
N ALA A 746 79.16 44.46 40.31
CA ALA A 746 79.23 45.92 40.25
C ALA A 746 78.58 46.47 38.96
N LEU A 747 78.79 45.83 37.82
CA LEU A 747 78.14 46.15 36.55
C LEU A 747 76.61 45.97 36.66
N ARG A 748 76.13 44.81 37.14
CA ARG A 748 74.70 44.54 37.35
C ARG A 748 74.06 45.57 38.30
N SER A 749 74.79 46.03 39.32
CA SER A 749 74.33 47.05 40.28
C SER A 749 74.29 48.49 39.74
N THR A 750 74.75 48.71 38.51
CA THR A 750 74.80 50.03 37.86
C THR A 750 73.69 50.20 36.80
N LEU A 751 73.14 49.10 36.28
CA LEU A 751 72.15 49.08 35.20
C LEU A 751 70.72 49.29 35.72
N ARG A 752 69.87 49.84 34.85
CA ARG A 752 68.42 50.03 35.04
C ARG A 752 67.63 48.89 34.40
N GLU A 753 66.36 48.78 34.76
CA GLU A 753 65.44 47.86 34.08
C GLU A 753 65.35 48.18 32.58
N GLY A 754 65.54 47.16 31.75
CA GLY A 754 65.55 47.28 30.30
C GLY A 754 66.93 47.54 29.67
N GLU A 755 67.97 47.88 30.43
CA GLU A 755 69.36 47.93 29.95
C GLU A 755 70.00 46.52 30.00
N LEU A 756 71.07 46.25 29.22
CA LEU A 756 71.73 44.94 29.19
C LEU A 756 73.22 45.03 29.58
N GLY A 757 73.62 44.20 30.56
CA GLY A 757 75.02 43.93 30.89
C GLY A 757 75.46 42.57 30.40
N ALA A 758 76.59 42.53 29.69
CA ALA A 758 77.12 41.32 29.07
C ALA A 758 78.62 41.12 29.33
N ARG A 759 79.06 39.86 29.34
CA ARG A 759 80.46 39.48 29.16
C ARG A 759 80.72 39.27 27.67
N TYR A 760 81.57 40.11 27.10
CA TYR A 760 81.82 40.18 25.65
C TYR A 760 83.04 39.36 25.21
N GLY A 761 83.99 39.17 26.13
CA GLY A 761 85.22 38.39 25.93
C GLY A 761 85.78 37.83 27.24
N GLY A 762 87.07 37.51 27.28
CA GLY A 762 87.71 36.90 28.46
C GLY A 762 87.70 37.82 29.68
N GLU A 763 88.21 39.04 29.50
CA GLU A 763 88.28 40.13 30.48
C GLU A 763 87.48 41.38 30.06
N GLU A 764 86.69 41.23 28.99
CA GLU A 764 85.91 42.29 28.34
C GLU A 764 84.41 42.19 28.68
N PHE A 765 83.79 43.33 28.99
CA PHE A 765 82.37 43.47 29.30
C PHE A 765 81.72 44.54 28.42
N ALA A 766 80.40 44.48 28.26
CA ALA A 766 79.64 45.44 27.48
C ALA A 766 78.33 45.85 28.17
N LEU A 767 77.95 47.13 28.05
CA LEU A 767 76.69 47.67 28.52
C LEU A 767 75.93 48.28 27.34
N ILE A 768 74.72 47.79 27.08
CA ILE A 768 73.80 48.35 26.08
C ILE A 768 72.75 49.19 26.81
N LEU A 769 72.64 50.48 26.45
CA LEU A 769 71.80 51.47 27.12
C LEU A 769 70.79 52.08 26.10
N PRO A 770 69.56 51.52 25.99
CA PRO A 770 68.50 52.03 25.14
C PRO A 770 67.99 53.41 25.58
N HIS A 771 67.68 54.30 24.63
CA HIS A 771 67.18 55.67 24.86
C HIS A 771 68.20 56.62 25.53
N THR A 772 69.38 56.15 25.91
CA THR A 772 70.40 56.91 26.65
C THR A 772 71.26 57.79 25.74
N GLY A 773 71.39 59.08 26.09
CA GLY A 773 72.25 60.05 25.41
C GLY A 773 73.73 59.96 25.82
N ALA A 774 74.62 60.64 25.07
CA ALA A 774 76.06 60.56 25.26
C ALA A 774 76.56 60.99 26.65
N GLU A 775 75.99 62.06 27.22
CA GLU A 775 76.34 62.56 28.56
C GLU A 775 75.91 61.58 29.66
N GLU A 776 74.71 61.01 29.54
CA GLU A 776 74.20 60.03 30.49
C GLU A 776 74.97 58.70 30.40
N ALA A 777 75.29 58.23 29.20
CA ALA A 777 76.13 57.05 28.99
C ALA A 777 77.55 57.25 29.57
N MET A 778 78.11 58.46 29.45
CA MET A 778 79.38 58.81 30.10
C MET A 778 79.25 58.84 31.64
N SER A 779 78.12 59.32 32.17
CA SER A 779 77.82 59.25 33.62
C SER A 779 77.70 57.81 34.13
N VAL A 780 77.06 56.91 33.37
CA VAL A 780 77.00 55.47 33.66
C VAL A 780 78.41 54.84 33.62
N ALA A 781 79.20 55.14 32.59
CA ALA A 781 80.58 54.65 32.46
C ALA A 781 81.46 55.10 33.65
N GLN A 782 81.40 56.37 34.02
CA GLN A 782 82.16 56.91 35.16
C GLN A 782 81.65 56.36 36.50
N THR A 783 80.35 56.11 36.64
CA THR A 783 79.76 55.47 37.84
C THR A 783 80.26 54.04 38.00
N LEU A 784 80.28 53.25 36.92
CA LEU A 784 80.82 51.89 36.92
C LEU A 784 82.31 51.89 37.32
N ARG A 785 83.11 52.75 36.69
CA ARG A 785 84.54 52.91 37.00
C ARG A 785 84.77 53.22 38.48
N SER A 786 84.04 54.19 39.04
CA SER A 786 84.13 54.55 40.45
C SER A 786 83.66 53.43 41.39
N ARG A 787 82.70 52.58 40.97
CA ARG A 787 82.31 51.37 41.72
C ARG A 787 83.42 50.31 41.73
N ILE A 788 84.07 50.03 40.59
CA ILE A 788 85.20 49.09 40.54
C ILE A 788 86.35 49.58 41.44
N HIS A 789 86.69 50.87 41.36
CA HIS A 789 87.71 51.46 42.23
C HIS A 789 87.32 51.37 43.73
N ALA A 790 86.03 51.44 44.07
CA ALA A 790 85.54 51.31 45.44
C ALA A 790 85.57 49.87 46.00
N LEU A 791 85.64 48.84 45.14
CA LEU A 791 85.87 47.45 45.59
C LEU A 791 87.29 47.22 46.13
N ALA A 792 88.25 48.08 45.76
CA ALA A 792 89.64 48.06 46.22
C ALA A 792 90.38 46.71 46.07
N ILE A 793 89.98 45.88 45.10
CA ILE A 793 90.56 44.56 44.81
C ILE A 793 92.06 44.71 44.52
N ALA A 794 92.93 44.10 45.33
CA ALA A 794 94.36 44.39 45.29
C ALA A 794 95.07 43.80 44.05
N HIS A 795 95.73 44.65 43.26
CA HIS A 795 96.48 44.29 42.05
C HIS A 795 97.93 44.80 42.14
N LYS A 796 98.80 44.09 42.86
CA LYS A 796 100.20 44.49 43.10
C LYS A 796 101.06 44.60 41.83
N ALA A 797 100.72 43.84 40.78
CA ALA A 797 101.40 43.85 39.49
C ALA A 797 100.88 44.90 38.47
N SER A 798 99.95 45.77 38.86
CA SER A 798 99.51 46.87 37.99
C SER A 798 100.55 48.00 38.00
N SER A 799 100.74 48.64 36.85
CA SER A 799 101.61 49.82 36.71
C SER A 799 100.87 51.15 36.94
N LEU A 800 99.56 51.11 37.21
CA LEU A 800 98.71 52.28 37.48
C LEU A 800 98.53 52.55 38.98
N GLY A 801 98.66 51.52 39.81
CA GLY A 801 98.31 51.56 41.23
C GLY A 801 98.35 50.17 41.85
N GLN A 802 97.80 50.02 43.05
CA GLN A 802 97.78 48.76 43.79
C GLN A 802 96.41 48.05 43.76
N ILE A 803 95.50 48.45 42.87
CA ILE A 803 94.13 47.91 42.75
C ILE A 803 93.74 47.63 41.28
N VAL A 804 92.75 46.76 41.11
CA VAL A 804 92.08 46.50 39.83
C VAL A 804 91.38 47.76 39.35
N THR A 805 91.51 48.05 38.05
CA THR A 805 90.98 49.25 37.38
C THR A 805 90.34 48.86 36.05
N LEU A 806 89.56 49.78 35.46
CA LEU A 806 88.74 49.50 34.28
C LEU A 806 88.90 50.62 33.24
N SER A 807 89.25 50.25 32.02
CA SER A 807 89.18 51.14 30.85
C SER A 807 87.81 51.01 30.19
N LEU A 808 87.22 52.12 29.75
CA LEU A 808 85.89 52.15 29.13
C LEU A 808 85.87 52.99 27.85
N GLY A 809 85.31 52.43 26.78
CA GLY A 809 84.99 53.13 25.54
C GLY A 809 83.49 53.33 25.41
N VAL A 810 83.04 54.59 25.33
CA VAL A 810 81.63 54.98 25.25
C VAL A 810 81.33 55.49 23.84
N ALA A 811 80.30 54.95 23.21
CA ALA A 811 79.77 55.48 21.96
C ALA A 811 78.23 55.57 22.00
N THR A 812 77.69 56.54 21.25
CA THR A 812 76.25 56.77 21.12
C THR A 812 75.93 57.06 19.67
N ARG A 813 74.86 56.44 19.14
CA ARG A 813 74.31 56.76 17.81
C ARG A 813 72.78 56.75 17.89
N VAL A 814 72.12 57.55 17.07
CA VAL A 814 70.70 57.30 16.73
C VAL A 814 70.69 56.24 15.62
N PRO A 815 70.09 55.06 15.83
CA PRO A 815 70.01 54.04 14.79
C PRO A 815 69.23 54.53 13.56
N SER A 816 69.64 54.10 12.37
CA SER A 816 68.98 54.47 11.10
C SER A 816 69.31 53.44 10.02
N ALA A 817 68.54 53.41 8.93
CA ALA A 817 68.73 52.46 7.83
C ALA A 817 70.12 52.54 7.14
N ASN A 818 70.80 53.68 7.26
CA ASN A 818 72.11 53.92 6.65
C ASN A 818 73.30 53.51 7.56
N LEU A 819 73.02 52.97 8.76
CA LEU A 819 74.02 52.60 9.76
C LEU A 819 73.76 51.20 10.32
N SER A 820 74.82 50.46 10.63
CA SER A 820 74.75 49.12 11.23
C SER A 820 75.14 49.11 12.72
N PRO A 821 74.68 48.13 13.52
CA PRO A 821 75.14 47.95 14.90
C PRO A 821 76.66 47.85 15.03
N ALA A 822 77.33 47.23 14.05
CA ALA A 822 78.79 47.14 14.00
C ALA A 822 79.48 48.52 13.99
N SER A 823 78.84 49.57 13.44
CA SER A 823 79.36 50.94 13.47
C SER A 823 79.28 51.62 14.85
N LEU A 824 78.47 51.09 15.77
CA LEU A 824 78.43 51.48 17.18
C LEU A 824 79.45 50.66 18.00
N ILE A 825 79.58 49.36 17.73
CA ILE A 825 80.62 48.50 18.34
C ILE A 825 82.02 49.05 18.03
N ALA A 826 82.35 49.28 16.74
CA ALA A 826 83.65 49.80 16.35
C ALA A 826 83.96 51.17 16.99
N ALA A 827 82.97 52.06 17.07
CA ALA A 827 83.12 53.35 17.72
C ALA A 827 83.41 53.23 19.23
N ALA A 828 82.76 52.29 19.93
CA ALA A 828 83.03 52.03 21.33
C ALA A 828 84.43 51.38 21.52
N ASP A 829 84.85 50.50 20.61
CA ASP A 829 86.16 49.84 20.65
C ASP A 829 87.32 50.83 20.37
N ASP A 830 87.18 51.71 19.36
CA ASP A 830 88.11 52.83 19.12
C ASP A 830 88.27 53.74 20.35
N ALA A 831 87.18 53.98 21.09
CA ALA A 831 87.21 54.74 22.33
C ALA A 831 87.88 53.97 23.49
N LEU A 832 87.66 52.66 23.58
CA LEU A 832 88.28 51.78 24.59
C LEU A 832 89.80 51.63 24.34
N TYR A 833 90.20 51.46 23.08
CA TYR A 833 91.60 51.48 22.67
C TYR A 833 92.26 52.81 23.05
N ARG A 834 91.60 53.94 22.79
CA ARG A 834 92.08 55.27 23.22
C ARG A 834 92.16 55.41 24.74
N ALA A 835 91.24 54.83 25.50
CA ALA A 835 91.28 54.83 26.97
C ALA A 835 92.53 54.08 27.48
N LYS A 836 92.79 52.89 26.92
CA LYS A 836 94.00 52.10 27.19
C LYS A 836 95.28 52.85 26.80
N ALA A 837 95.30 53.48 25.62
CA ALA A 837 96.47 54.18 25.08
C ALA A 837 96.82 55.47 25.85
N LEU A 838 95.83 56.22 26.34
CA LEU A 838 96.04 57.46 27.09
C LEU A 838 96.40 57.23 28.58
N GLY A 839 96.58 55.98 29.00
CA GLY A 839 97.05 55.63 30.34
C GLY A 839 95.99 55.01 31.26
N ARG A 840 94.94 54.38 30.71
CA ARG A 840 94.02 53.47 31.43
C ARG A 840 93.25 54.12 32.61
N ASP A 841 92.45 53.34 33.33
CA ASP A 841 91.50 53.81 34.36
C ASP A 841 90.73 55.06 33.92
N ARG A 842 89.97 54.97 32.82
CA ARG A 842 89.15 56.08 32.32
C ARG A 842 88.07 55.63 31.37
N ALA A 843 86.99 56.41 31.34
CA ALA A 843 86.04 56.40 30.26
C ALA A 843 86.44 57.44 29.19
N ILE A 844 86.32 57.08 27.91
CA ILE A 844 86.48 58.00 26.78
C ILE A 844 85.25 57.92 25.89
N PHE A 845 84.76 59.07 25.40
CA PHE A 845 83.68 59.12 24.42
C PHE A 845 84.23 59.13 22.99
N HIS A 846 83.62 58.35 22.10
CA HIS A 846 83.89 58.38 20.66
C HIS A 846 83.37 59.67 20.03
N HIS A 847 84.23 60.68 19.98
CA HIS A 847 83.99 61.90 19.22
C HIS A 847 84.14 61.60 17.72
N SER A 848 83.02 61.50 17.00
CA SER A 848 83.03 61.43 15.53
C SER A 848 83.57 62.74 14.94
N ILE A 849 84.74 62.68 14.33
CA ILE A 849 85.34 63.80 13.60
C ILE A 849 84.49 64.05 12.34
N GLY A 850 83.71 65.13 12.35
CA GLY A 850 83.10 65.64 11.12
C GLY A 850 84.18 66.16 10.15
N PRO A 851 83.90 66.20 8.84
CA PRO A 851 84.84 66.80 7.88
C PRO A 851 85.14 68.25 8.28
N PRO A 852 86.37 68.75 8.06
CA PRO A 852 86.74 70.10 8.45
C PRO A 852 85.86 71.14 7.73
N PRO A 853 85.51 72.27 8.39
CA PRO A 853 84.76 73.34 7.75
C PRO A 853 85.54 73.86 6.54
N GLY A 854 84.90 73.83 5.37
CA GLY A 854 85.59 74.01 4.10
C GLY A 854 86.08 75.44 3.86
N HIS A 855 87.23 75.56 3.18
CA HIS A 855 87.55 76.78 2.45
C HIS A 855 86.58 76.95 1.29
N CYS A 856 85.81 78.04 1.29
CA CYS A 856 85.10 78.51 0.10
C CYS A 856 86.06 79.31 -0.79
N PRO A 857 85.90 79.24 -2.12
CA PRO A 857 85.89 80.41 -2.99
C PRO A 857 84.63 81.26 -2.73
#